data_AF-A0A1Z1WRK7-F1
#
_entry.id   AF-A0A1Z1WRK7-F1
#
_cell.length_a   1.000
_cell.length_b   1.000
_cell.length_c   1.000
_cell.angle_alpha   90.00
_cell.angle_beta   90.00
_cell.angle_gamma   90.00
#
_symmetry.space_group_name_H-M   'P 1'
#
loop_
_entity.id
_entity.type
_entity.pdbx_description
1 polymer ?
#
loop_
_entity_poly.entity_id
_entity_poly.type
_entity_poly.pdbx_seq_one_letter_code
_entity_poly.pdbx_strand_id
1 'polypeptide(L)'
;MRARVVDLAGNSLEHTADTQDAVRSEAITYGRWEPVPQPVVIPLLPFNEGESTERLVIRSTVTDDGREISTDEYVLWRSDVPDHERDSDVDGLDRRYKAIAERHLAPPKTALQMAEEHGVFDAAFGAGKPERLREEYVTVASREAGSFLDTVVRDPEWPYREHDLLREDSIHIAKHDVHDPLPVTPLPLERRGAGLEQGEFVVHDSDQLILPYLPDVLAEGVMLRGLPGDRENRKIPFPGPWPQAKPFKLRVLEGDREPRWRDGLIERVLEVFLPKAEIATVRLSCYVDAAKLPLLRQWNLLTGSQFWTDLPERDKAFVTRASADGENWMLTPWVELTLVHAVEKPVHPPELSELGSARQAEQTAARLTGELNSHAGSSGHVELDAHWSEWLDDVTQPAPTRIDGHTHLEDITLEYADDVEQVSRTHEFGDTRHRNVRYTPTAVTRFREYFHPSITQDRNKVIRVGPTNAPLPVPSSRRPEPPVMAYVVPTFRRARTVDHQHLTVTQRRTTAGLRVYLNRPWYSSGDDEMLAVVLDPGTDLKDHLATRWGVDPVWSGTPPLPKPAAAHFPNAERRPTGLRLAESPDSAPVLVDAVAFTPKYHQERGLWYVDIDVDFGAGAGAAAYFPYLRLALARYQPYSVDPLHLSKVEVAEFAQVLPPRTLTGRREGDRLDIKLTGPATFNELGEISGTGAVAAAASRRVVVTLQSRASLGEDDMDWKQAAAPVDLVCEAEGGGFVWSGGVPAPGGQLLTLYRLLVQEYELYRTDKDTATDTVTVNGQPVAAARRLVHADYFGLTVGLLGRLDFEL
;
A
#
# COMPACT_ATOMS: atom_id res chain seq x y z
N MET A 1 -8.05 -57.78 48.53
CA MET A 1 -8.02 -58.11 49.98
C MET A 1 -8.88 -59.34 50.25
N ARG A 2 -8.43 -60.29 51.08
CA ARG A 2 -9.25 -61.40 51.58
C ARG A 2 -9.23 -61.35 53.10
N ALA A 3 -10.39 -61.33 53.73
CA ALA A 3 -10.51 -61.44 55.19
C ALA A 3 -11.15 -62.80 55.53
N ARG A 4 -10.70 -63.43 56.63
CA ARG A 4 -11.41 -64.60 57.15
C ARG A 4 -12.62 -64.10 57.93
N VAL A 5 -13.75 -64.79 57.80
CA VAL A 5 -14.97 -64.45 58.54
C VAL A 5 -14.72 -64.43 60.06
N VAL A 6 -13.80 -65.26 60.55
CA VAL A 6 -13.39 -65.31 61.97
C VAL A 6 -12.62 -64.07 62.43
N ASP A 7 -11.91 -63.39 61.52
CA ASP A 7 -11.15 -62.16 61.83
C ASP A 7 -12.08 -60.96 62.05
N LEU A 8 -13.21 -60.91 61.33
CA LEU A 8 -14.24 -59.88 61.49
C LEU A 8 -15.09 -60.08 62.77
N ALA A 9 -15.13 -61.31 63.30
CA ALA A 9 -15.90 -61.68 64.48
C ALA A 9 -15.07 -61.68 65.79
N GLY A 10 -13.80 -61.25 65.74
CA GLY A 10 -12.92 -61.17 66.91
C GLY A 10 -12.40 -62.51 67.45
N ASN A 11 -12.51 -63.59 66.67
CA ASN A 11 -12.06 -64.94 67.04
C ASN A 11 -10.88 -65.40 66.16
N SER A 12 -9.95 -64.49 65.83
CA SER A 12 -8.79 -64.82 65.01
C SER A 12 -7.96 -65.95 65.62
N LEU A 13 -7.61 -66.93 64.78
CA LEU A 13 -6.58 -67.90 65.11
C LEU A 13 -5.21 -67.20 65.10
N GLU A 14 -4.23 -67.77 65.80
CA GLU A 14 -2.85 -67.28 65.71
C GLU A 14 -2.37 -67.28 64.25
N HIS A 15 -1.54 -66.29 63.88
CA HIS A 15 -1.04 -66.11 62.50
C HIS A 15 -0.23 -67.31 61.97
N THR A 16 0.11 -68.27 62.83
CA THR A 16 0.83 -69.52 62.56
C THR A 16 -0.10 -70.74 62.41
N ALA A 17 -1.40 -70.59 62.65
CA ALA A 17 -2.35 -71.70 62.63
C ALA A 17 -2.68 -72.15 61.19
N ASP A 18 -2.59 -73.46 60.95
CA ASP A 18 -2.94 -74.08 59.68
C ASP A 18 -4.46 -74.15 59.51
N THR A 19 -5.00 -73.55 58.46
CA THR A 19 -6.45 -73.43 58.22
C THR A 19 -6.85 -73.95 56.85
N GLN A 20 -7.93 -74.74 56.78
CA GLN A 20 -8.49 -75.20 55.52
C GLN A 20 -8.97 -74.03 54.65
N ASP A 21 -8.68 -74.08 53.35
CA ASP A 21 -8.87 -73.03 52.32
C ASP A 21 -10.35 -72.62 52.07
N ALA A 22 -11.30 -73.19 52.81
CA ALA A 22 -12.74 -73.13 52.57
C ALA A 22 -13.46 -71.91 53.18
N VAL A 23 -12.77 -70.99 53.87
CA VAL A 23 -13.42 -69.89 54.64
C VAL A 23 -12.83 -68.50 54.33
N ARG A 24 -12.77 -68.14 53.04
CA ARG A 24 -12.34 -66.80 52.59
C ARG A 24 -13.41 -66.14 51.73
N SER A 25 -13.50 -64.80 51.80
CA SER A 25 -14.29 -64.02 50.85
C SER A 25 -13.78 -64.23 49.42
N GLU A 26 -14.65 -64.01 48.43
CA GLU A 26 -14.22 -63.93 47.04
C GLU A 26 -13.15 -62.84 46.87
N ALA A 27 -12.22 -63.06 45.93
CA ALA A 27 -11.26 -62.04 45.60
C ALA A 27 -11.98 -60.91 44.84
N ILE A 28 -11.89 -59.70 45.38
CA ILE A 28 -12.40 -58.49 44.72
C ILE A 28 -11.19 -57.72 44.18
N THR A 29 -11.26 -57.35 42.91
CA THR A 29 -10.29 -56.45 42.29
C THR A 29 -10.56 -55.03 42.73
N TYR A 30 -9.53 -54.36 43.25
CA TYR A 30 -9.59 -52.94 43.55
C TYR A 30 -9.84 -52.14 42.26
N GLY A 31 -10.66 -51.09 42.36
CA GLY A 31 -10.85 -50.16 41.26
C GLY A 31 -11.04 -48.76 41.83
N ARG A 32 -10.37 -47.78 41.23
CA ARG A 32 -10.24 -46.42 41.73
C ARG A 32 -11.27 -45.46 41.13
N TRP A 33 -11.57 -44.38 41.85
CA TRP A 33 -12.46 -43.28 41.41
C TRP A 33 -11.68 -42.05 40.94
N GLU A 34 -10.37 -42.09 41.13
CA GLU A 34 -9.43 -41.09 40.69
C GLU A 34 -9.11 -41.33 39.21
N PRO A 35 -9.20 -40.30 38.34
CA PRO A 35 -8.72 -40.43 36.98
C PRO A 35 -7.20 -40.62 36.97
N VAL A 36 -6.65 -41.10 35.86
CA VAL A 36 -5.21 -41.10 35.62
C VAL A 36 -4.80 -39.65 35.38
N PRO A 37 -3.95 -39.02 36.21
CA PRO A 37 -3.62 -37.62 36.01
C PRO A 37 -2.90 -37.38 34.68
N GLN A 38 -2.90 -36.13 34.22
CA GLN A 38 -2.12 -35.73 33.04
C GLN A 38 -0.61 -35.92 33.28
N PRO A 39 0.20 -36.12 32.21
CA PRO A 39 1.65 -36.18 32.34
C PRO A 39 2.21 -34.90 32.96
N VAL A 40 3.33 -35.02 33.67
CA VAL A 40 4.02 -33.86 34.25
C VAL A 40 4.93 -33.25 33.19
N VAL A 41 4.84 -31.93 33.01
CA VAL A 41 5.66 -31.14 32.09
C VAL A 41 6.69 -30.38 32.92
N ILE A 42 7.98 -30.57 32.63
CA ILE A 42 9.08 -29.98 33.42
C ILE A 42 9.97 -29.17 32.48
N PRO A 43 10.29 -27.90 32.83
CA PRO A 43 11.20 -27.08 32.05
C PRO A 43 12.66 -27.53 32.19
N LEU A 44 13.41 -27.43 31.09
CA LEU A 44 14.85 -27.64 31.06
C LEU A 44 15.64 -26.35 31.28
N LEU A 45 15.05 -25.23 30.89
CA LEU A 45 15.69 -23.92 30.84
C LEU A 45 14.75 -22.87 31.45
N PRO A 46 15.28 -21.72 31.92
CA PRO A 46 14.46 -20.59 32.34
C PRO A 46 13.55 -20.10 31.20
N PHE A 47 12.41 -19.49 31.56
CA PHE A 47 11.46 -18.95 30.59
C PHE A 47 11.89 -17.56 30.11
N ASN A 48 11.81 -17.37 28.79
CA ASN A 48 11.96 -16.08 28.14
C ASN A 48 10.59 -15.48 27.76
N GLU A 49 10.56 -14.36 27.01
CA GLU A 49 9.31 -13.65 26.71
C GLU A 49 8.27 -14.55 26.05
N GLY A 50 7.09 -14.59 26.65
CA GLY A 50 5.98 -15.39 26.16
C GLY A 50 6.14 -16.90 26.38
N GLU A 51 7.14 -17.39 27.12
CA GLU A 51 7.27 -18.81 27.47
C GLU A 51 6.66 -19.15 28.83
N SER A 52 6.25 -20.40 29.00
CA SER A 52 5.82 -20.97 30.28
C SER A 52 6.03 -22.48 30.28
N THR A 53 5.68 -23.16 31.38
CA THR A 53 5.72 -24.63 31.43
C THR A 53 4.95 -25.26 30.27
N GLU A 54 3.80 -24.70 29.94
CA GLU A 54 2.87 -25.20 28.92
C GLU A 54 3.03 -24.50 27.55
N ARG A 55 3.90 -23.48 27.45
CA ARG A 55 4.11 -22.71 26.22
C ARG A 55 5.58 -22.75 25.79
N LEU A 56 5.81 -23.39 24.64
CA LEU A 56 7.14 -23.55 24.04
C LEU A 56 7.26 -22.59 22.85
N VAL A 57 8.32 -21.77 22.84
CA VAL A 57 8.50 -20.72 21.83
C VAL A 57 9.86 -20.89 21.16
N ILE A 58 9.86 -20.97 19.83
CA ILE A 58 11.05 -20.77 19.00
C ILE A 58 10.92 -19.44 18.28
N ARG A 59 12.04 -18.75 18.05
CA ARG A 59 12.04 -17.37 17.53
C ARG A 59 12.88 -17.28 16.26
N SER A 60 12.36 -16.56 15.27
CA SER A 60 13.07 -16.30 14.02
C SER A 60 12.64 -14.96 13.40
N THR A 61 13.15 -14.66 12.21
CA THR A 61 12.76 -13.45 11.47
C THR A 61 12.93 -13.63 9.96
N VAL A 62 12.62 -12.57 9.22
CA VAL A 62 12.83 -12.44 7.77
C VAL A 62 13.45 -11.06 7.52
N THR A 63 14.45 -10.98 6.64
CA THR A 63 15.10 -9.71 6.26
C THR A 63 14.23 -8.87 5.32
N ASP A 64 14.52 -7.57 5.18
CA ASP A 64 13.75 -6.62 4.35
C ASP A 64 13.75 -6.93 2.84
N ASP A 65 14.69 -7.76 2.35
CA ASP A 65 14.73 -8.32 1.01
C ASP A 65 14.01 -9.68 0.87
N GLY A 66 13.49 -10.24 1.97
CA GLY A 66 12.65 -11.44 1.98
C GLY A 66 13.42 -12.74 2.25
N ARG A 67 14.68 -12.66 2.70
CA ARG A 67 15.45 -13.83 3.12
C ARG A 67 14.98 -14.29 4.49
N GLU A 68 14.56 -15.53 4.57
CA GLU A 68 14.24 -16.18 5.84
C GLU A 68 15.53 -16.39 6.67
N ILE A 69 15.47 -16.00 7.95
CA ILE A 69 16.51 -16.25 8.94
C ILE A 69 16.06 -17.46 9.76
N SER A 70 16.86 -18.52 9.81
CA SER A 70 16.52 -19.68 10.64
C SER A 70 16.61 -19.36 12.12
N THR A 71 15.99 -20.18 12.96
CA THR A 71 16.11 -20.15 14.42
C THR A 71 17.57 -20.21 14.88
N ASP A 72 18.41 -21.04 14.26
CA ASP A 72 19.86 -21.10 14.56
C ASP A 72 20.59 -19.78 14.23
N GLU A 73 20.33 -19.19 13.06
CA GLU A 73 20.94 -17.92 12.66
C GLU A 73 20.40 -16.76 13.54
N TYR A 74 19.12 -16.79 13.89
CA TYR A 74 18.48 -15.77 14.71
C TYR A 74 19.12 -15.63 16.08
N VAL A 75 19.44 -16.76 16.74
CA VAL A 75 20.13 -16.75 18.04
C VAL A 75 21.48 -16.05 17.97
N LEU A 76 22.23 -16.23 16.88
CA LEU A 76 23.50 -15.53 16.67
C LEU A 76 23.26 -14.04 16.43
N TRP A 77 22.21 -13.70 15.67
CA TRP A 77 21.86 -12.34 15.29
C TRP A 77 21.32 -11.50 16.45
N ARG A 78 20.70 -12.14 17.43
CA ARG A 78 20.14 -11.55 18.66
C ARG A 78 20.95 -11.90 19.91
N SER A 79 22.27 -12.04 19.74
CA SER A 79 23.19 -12.24 20.87
C SER A 79 23.40 -10.98 21.72
N ASP A 80 22.88 -9.82 21.28
CA ASP A 80 23.00 -8.51 21.91
C ASP A 80 21.73 -8.07 22.66
N VAL A 81 20.76 -8.97 22.83
CA VAL A 81 19.50 -8.67 23.54
C VAL A 81 19.80 -8.51 25.04
N PRO A 82 19.43 -7.36 25.67
CA PRO A 82 19.58 -7.16 27.11
C PRO A 82 18.86 -8.27 27.90
N ASP A 83 19.36 -8.65 29.06
CA ASP A 83 18.81 -9.69 29.95
C ASP A 83 18.87 -11.14 29.42
N HIS A 84 19.38 -11.33 28.20
CA HIS A 84 19.54 -12.63 27.54
C HIS A 84 21.01 -13.06 27.54
N GLU A 85 21.65 -13.00 28.70
CA GLU A 85 23.06 -13.40 28.91
C GLU A 85 23.20 -14.93 29.10
N ARG A 86 24.42 -15.45 28.92
CA ARG A 86 24.70 -16.87 29.19
C ARG A 86 24.68 -17.20 30.67
N ASP A 87 25.16 -16.28 31.50
CA ASP A 87 25.23 -16.44 32.95
C ASP A 87 24.43 -15.29 33.54
N SER A 88 23.12 -15.51 33.75
CA SER A 88 22.19 -14.53 34.31
C SER A 88 22.61 -14.07 35.70
N ASP A 89 22.62 -12.76 35.96
CA ASP A 89 22.97 -12.21 37.27
C ASP A 89 21.97 -12.60 38.39
N VAL A 90 20.76 -13.03 38.03
CA VAL A 90 19.67 -13.33 38.98
C VAL A 90 19.68 -14.77 39.47
N ASP A 91 19.94 -15.72 38.57
CA ASP A 91 19.84 -17.16 38.84
C ASP A 91 21.02 -17.98 38.29
N GLY A 92 21.97 -17.35 37.61
CA GLY A 92 23.15 -18.01 37.04
C GLY A 92 22.84 -18.90 35.83
N LEU A 93 21.63 -18.81 35.27
CA LEU A 93 21.18 -19.68 34.19
C LEU A 93 21.30 -19.01 32.81
N ASP A 94 21.40 -19.83 31.76
CA ASP A 94 21.51 -19.38 30.38
C ASP A 94 20.16 -18.93 29.82
N ARG A 95 20.00 -17.60 29.72
CA ARG A 95 18.78 -16.93 29.24
C ARG A 95 18.84 -16.51 27.78
N ARG A 96 19.95 -16.76 27.07
CA ARG A 96 20.01 -16.48 25.62
C ARG A 96 18.86 -17.17 24.90
N TYR A 97 18.28 -16.50 23.89
CA TYR A 97 17.38 -17.17 22.96
C TYR A 97 17.99 -18.48 22.44
N LYS A 98 17.13 -19.49 22.28
CA LYS A 98 17.50 -20.82 21.81
C LYS A 98 16.84 -21.11 20.45
N ALA A 99 17.54 -21.88 19.63
CA ALA A 99 17.01 -22.32 18.34
C ALA A 99 15.90 -23.37 18.49
N ILE A 100 15.87 -24.04 19.65
CA ILE A 100 14.91 -25.08 20.02
C ILE A 100 14.27 -24.75 21.36
N ALA A 101 13.05 -25.26 21.57
CA ALA A 101 12.38 -25.22 22.87
C ALA A 101 12.09 -26.64 23.34
N GLU A 102 12.43 -26.95 24.59
CA GLU A 102 12.32 -28.31 25.13
C GLU A 102 11.57 -28.37 26.46
N ARG A 103 10.84 -29.47 26.68
CA ARG A 103 10.25 -29.84 27.97
C ARG A 103 10.43 -31.33 28.21
N HIS A 104 10.68 -31.72 29.46
CA HIS A 104 10.55 -33.12 29.85
C HIS A 104 9.08 -33.46 30.06
N LEU A 105 8.69 -34.65 29.61
CA LEU A 105 7.40 -35.26 29.85
C LEU A 105 7.60 -36.52 30.70
N ALA A 106 7.03 -36.49 31.89
CA ALA A 106 7.16 -37.56 32.88
C ALA A 106 5.80 -38.16 33.24
N PRO A 107 5.75 -39.44 33.67
CA PRO A 107 4.54 -40.05 34.18
C PRO A 107 4.04 -39.29 35.42
N PRO A 108 2.71 -39.20 35.63
CA PRO A 108 2.16 -38.60 36.83
C PRO A 108 2.55 -39.40 38.07
N LYS A 109 2.66 -38.70 39.20
CA LYS A 109 2.94 -39.30 40.50
C LYS A 109 1.72 -40.04 41.05
N THR A 110 1.95 -41.14 41.77
CA THR A 110 0.92 -41.84 42.55
C THR A 110 1.32 -42.04 44.01
N ALA A 111 0.34 -42.26 44.87
CA ALA A 111 0.56 -42.58 46.28
C ALA A 111 0.98 -44.05 46.46
N LEU A 112 1.75 -44.34 47.52
CA LEU A 112 2.15 -45.70 47.87
C LEU A 112 0.91 -46.58 48.10
N GLN A 113 -0.08 -46.06 48.84
CA GLN A 113 -1.34 -46.76 49.07
C GLN A 113 -2.02 -47.16 47.76
N MET A 114 -2.07 -46.27 46.76
CA MET A 114 -2.66 -46.56 45.46
C MET A 114 -1.90 -47.68 44.73
N ALA A 115 -0.57 -47.66 44.79
CA ALA A 115 0.26 -48.72 44.23
C ALA A 115 0.02 -50.08 44.92
N GLU A 116 -0.07 -50.09 46.25
CA GLU A 116 -0.39 -51.30 47.01
C GLU A 116 -1.78 -51.84 46.70
N GLU A 117 -2.79 -50.97 46.60
CA GLU A 117 -4.17 -51.35 46.26
C GLU A 117 -4.29 -51.94 44.85
N HIS A 118 -3.46 -51.47 43.92
CA HIS A 118 -3.31 -52.05 42.58
C HIS A 118 -2.46 -53.33 42.54
N GLY A 119 -1.90 -53.77 43.66
CA GLY A 119 -1.22 -55.06 43.81
C GLY A 119 0.18 -55.13 43.20
N VAL A 120 0.76 -54.00 42.76
CA VAL A 120 2.10 -53.99 42.13
C VAL A 120 3.24 -54.33 43.11
N PHE A 121 2.95 -54.32 44.41
CA PHE A 121 3.88 -54.75 45.46
C PHE A 121 3.58 -56.13 46.07
N ASP A 122 2.53 -56.84 45.62
CA ASP A 122 2.11 -58.12 46.22
C ASP A 122 3.22 -59.17 46.25
N ALA A 123 4.14 -59.13 45.27
CA ALA A 123 5.25 -60.06 45.17
C ALA A 123 6.23 -59.99 46.36
N ALA A 124 6.29 -58.86 47.06
CA ALA A 124 7.14 -58.62 48.22
C ALA A 124 6.54 -59.17 49.54
N PHE A 125 5.24 -59.43 49.57
CA PHE A 125 4.52 -59.87 50.78
C PHE A 125 4.25 -61.39 50.79
N GLY A 126 4.21 -61.99 51.98
CA GLY A 126 3.88 -63.41 52.18
C GLY A 126 4.93 -64.21 52.96
N ALA A 127 4.50 -65.37 53.50
CA ALA A 127 5.36 -66.30 54.22
C ALA A 127 6.40 -66.93 53.28
N GLY A 128 7.67 -66.94 53.70
CA GLY A 128 8.77 -67.54 52.92
C GLY A 128 9.42 -66.64 51.86
N LYS A 129 8.98 -65.38 51.70
CA LYS A 129 9.67 -64.41 50.83
C LYS A 129 11.04 -64.02 51.41
N PRO A 130 12.13 -63.98 50.60
CA PRO A 130 13.45 -63.53 51.03
C PRO A 130 13.44 -62.10 51.57
N GLU A 131 14.26 -61.83 52.58
CA GLU A 131 14.36 -60.50 53.21
C GLU A 131 14.75 -59.40 52.22
N ARG A 132 15.64 -59.72 51.28
CA ARG A 132 16.06 -58.81 50.20
C ARG A 132 14.89 -58.23 49.40
N LEU A 133 13.80 -58.98 49.17
CA LEU A 133 12.63 -58.46 48.46
C LEU A 133 11.85 -57.44 49.30
N ARG A 134 11.87 -57.57 50.63
CA ARG A 134 11.25 -56.60 51.55
C ARG A 134 12.10 -55.33 51.62
N GLU A 135 13.42 -55.46 51.70
CA GLU A 135 14.35 -54.32 51.65
C GLU A 135 14.20 -53.54 50.33
N GLU A 136 14.10 -54.25 49.20
CA GLU A 136 13.85 -53.64 47.89
C GLU A 136 12.48 -52.93 47.85
N TYR A 137 11.42 -53.56 48.37
CA TYR A 137 10.11 -52.91 48.53
C TYR A 137 10.22 -51.61 49.34
N VAL A 138 10.84 -51.63 50.53
CA VAL A 138 10.97 -50.43 51.38
C VAL A 138 11.74 -49.33 50.64
N THR A 139 12.80 -49.71 49.93
CA THR A 139 13.63 -48.78 49.17
C THR A 139 12.83 -48.12 48.04
N VAL A 140 12.08 -48.90 47.27
CA VAL A 140 11.22 -48.39 46.19
C VAL A 140 10.05 -47.58 46.74
N ALA A 141 9.37 -48.06 47.78
CA ALA A 141 8.23 -47.40 48.43
C ALA A 141 8.62 -46.02 49.00
N SER A 142 9.85 -45.85 49.49
CA SER A 142 10.35 -44.56 49.99
C SER A 142 10.32 -43.43 48.94
N ARG A 143 10.31 -43.77 47.64
CA ARG A 143 10.17 -42.81 46.54
C ARG A 143 8.80 -42.14 46.52
N GLU A 144 7.78 -42.66 47.21
CA GLU A 144 6.48 -41.95 47.32
C GLU A 144 6.66 -40.51 47.80
N ALA A 145 7.56 -40.25 48.75
CA ALA A 145 7.80 -38.90 49.25
C ALA A 145 8.51 -37.99 48.23
N GLY A 146 8.98 -38.55 47.11
CA GLY A 146 9.77 -37.93 46.06
C GLY A 146 9.10 -36.76 45.35
N SER A 147 9.88 -35.79 44.88
CA SER A 147 9.42 -34.70 44.01
C SER A 147 10.55 -34.22 43.09
N PHE A 148 10.22 -33.47 42.03
CA PHE A 148 11.23 -32.85 41.18
C PHE A 148 12.03 -31.72 41.87
N LEU A 149 11.77 -31.43 43.14
CA LEU A 149 12.60 -30.55 43.98
C LEU A 149 13.69 -31.30 44.75
N ASP A 150 13.73 -32.63 44.68
CA ASP A 150 14.74 -33.41 45.36
C ASP A 150 16.07 -33.35 44.62
N THR A 151 17.13 -32.96 45.32
CA THR A 151 18.49 -32.92 44.77
C THR A 151 19.17 -34.29 44.78
N VAL A 152 18.74 -35.21 45.65
CA VAL A 152 19.27 -36.57 45.70
C VAL A 152 18.18 -37.55 45.31
N VAL A 153 18.38 -38.22 44.18
CA VAL A 153 17.36 -39.09 43.57
C VAL A 153 17.92 -40.49 43.36
N ARG A 154 17.10 -41.52 43.63
CA ARG A 154 17.47 -42.92 43.42
C ARG A 154 17.09 -43.40 42.02
N ASP A 155 17.97 -44.19 41.41
CA ASP A 155 17.72 -44.83 40.13
C ASP A 155 16.51 -45.80 40.26
N PRO A 156 15.48 -45.68 39.40
CA PRO A 156 14.36 -46.61 39.41
C PRO A 156 14.76 -48.07 39.16
N GLU A 157 15.77 -48.32 38.32
CA GLU A 157 16.25 -49.65 37.95
C GLU A 157 17.15 -50.25 39.03
N TRP A 158 17.90 -49.39 39.74
CA TRP A 158 18.84 -49.77 40.79
C TRP A 158 18.66 -48.89 42.03
N PRO A 159 17.70 -49.20 42.90
CA PRO A 159 17.29 -48.32 44.02
C PRO A 159 18.39 -48.00 45.05
N TYR A 160 19.50 -48.74 45.04
CA TYR A 160 20.68 -48.50 45.88
C TYR A 160 21.68 -47.51 45.26
N ARG A 161 21.48 -47.11 44.00
CA ARG A 161 22.26 -46.10 43.29
C ARG A 161 21.56 -44.75 43.45
N GLU A 162 22.27 -43.80 44.05
CA GLU A 162 21.82 -42.43 44.23
C GLU A 162 22.55 -41.50 43.25
N HIS A 163 21.82 -40.51 42.74
CA HIS A 163 22.27 -39.41 41.92
C HIS A 163 22.15 -38.13 42.73
N ASP A 164 23.23 -37.37 42.82
CA ASP A 164 23.25 -36.06 43.48
C ASP A 164 23.18 -35.00 42.37
N LEU A 165 21.96 -34.64 41.99
CA LEU A 165 21.65 -33.74 40.89
C LEU A 165 22.27 -32.35 41.10
N LEU A 166 22.45 -31.90 42.35
CA LEU A 166 23.09 -30.62 42.64
C LEU A 166 24.59 -30.69 42.37
N ARG A 167 25.23 -31.82 42.72
CA ARG A 167 26.64 -32.07 42.41
C ARG A 167 26.88 -32.36 40.93
N GLU A 168 25.91 -32.95 40.27
CA GLU A 168 25.89 -33.22 38.82
C GLU A 168 25.56 -31.96 38.01
N ASP A 169 25.25 -30.84 38.67
CA ASP A 169 24.90 -29.54 38.08
C ASP A 169 23.66 -29.62 37.17
N SER A 170 22.68 -30.46 37.56
CA SER A 170 21.56 -30.85 36.72
C SER A 170 20.17 -30.43 37.24
N ILE A 171 20.12 -29.69 38.34
CA ILE A 171 18.90 -29.17 38.97
C ILE A 171 19.15 -27.74 39.46
N HIS A 172 18.27 -26.82 39.09
CA HIS A 172 18.43 -25.40 39.41
C HIS A 172 17.10 -24.73 39.73
N ILE A 173 17.16 -23.62 40.47
CA ILE A 173 16.01 -22.73 40.68
C ILE A 173 16.13 -21.56 39.71
N ALA A 174 15.11 -21.39 38.88
CA ALA A 174 14.99 -20.29 37.93
C ALA A 174 13.96 -19.28 38.42
N LYS A 175 14.17 -18.00 38.06
CA LYS A 175 13.20 -16.93 38.32
C LYS A 175 12.34 -16.65 37.09
N HIS A 176 11.08 -16.28 37.30
CA HIS A 176 10.22 -15.82 36.21
C HIS A 176 10.60 -14.42 35.75
N ASP A 177 10.91 -13.52 36.70
CA ASP A 177 11.35 -12.15 36.43
C ASP A 177 12.88 -12.05 36.51
N VAL A 178 13.52 -11.66 35.40
CA VAL A 178 14.97 -11.44 35.30
C VAL A 178 15.43 -10.17 36.00
N HIS A 179 14.51 -9.38 36.55
CA HIS A 179 14.81 -8.19 37.34
C HIS A 179 14.45 -8.36 38.83
N ASP A 180 14.05 -9.55 39.28
CA ASP A 180 13.80 -9.80 40.70
C ASP A 180 15.13 -9.75 41.48
N PRO A 181 15.31 -8.77 42.39
CA PRO A 181 16.57 -8.56 43.10
C PRO A 181 16.78 -9.52 44.27
N LEU A 182 15.78 -10.34 44.63
CA LEU A 182 15.92 -11.28 45.74
C LEU A 182 16.87 -12.42 45.37
N PRO A 183 17.60 -13.02 46.32
CA PRO A 183 18.36 -14.23 46.05
C PRO A 183 17.42 -15.40 45.72
N VAL A 184 17.89 -16.37 44.93
CA VAL A 184 17.15 -17.61 44.67
C VAL A 184 17.08 -18.48 45.92
N THR A 185 15.98 -19.22 46.09
CA THR A 185 15.88 -20.26 47.12
C THR A 185 17.01 -21.28 46.99
N PRO A 186 17.83 -21.51 48.03
CA PRO A 186 18.92 -22.45 47.95
C PRO A 186 18.44 -23.89 47.88
N LEU A 187 19.10 -24.70 47.04
CA LEU A 187 18.98 -26.16 47.04
C LEU A 187 20.14 -26.78 47.84
N PRO A 188 19.92 -27.87 48.60
CA PRO A 188 18.62 -28.52 48.86
C PRO A 188 17.73 -27.67 49.78
N LEU A 189 16.42 -27.84 49.64
CA LEU A 189 15.44 -27.17 50.52
C LEU A 189 15.61 -27.60 51.98
N GLU A 190 15.32 -26.69 52.91
CA GLU A 190 15.47 -26.92 54.36
C GLU A 190 14.74 -28.17 54.85
N ARG A 191 13.58 -28.46 54.25
CA ARG A 191 12.81 -29.68 54.48
C ARG A 191 12.05 -30.08 53.22
N ARG A 192 11.88 -31.38 53.04
CA ARG A 192 11.04 -31.96 51.98
C ARG A 192 9.61 -31.39 52.07
N GLY A 193 9.09 -30.92 50.95
CA GLY A 193 7.76 -30.29 50.86
C GLY A 193 7.72 -28.81 51.27
N ALA A 194 8.87 -28.18 51.57
CA ALA A 194 8.94 -26.72 51.54
C ALA A 194 8.65 -26.22 50.11
N GLY A 195 7.94 -25.10 50.00
CA GLY A 195 7.71 -24.44 48.71
C GLY A 195 8.90 -23.60 48.27
N LEU A 196 8.95 -23.26 46.99
CA LEU A 196 9.82 -22.21 46.48
C LEU A 196 9.20 -20.83 46.76
N GLU A 197 10.00 -19.77 46.68
CA GLU A 197 9.49 -18.41 46.80
C GLU A 197 8.64 -18.02 45.59
N GLN A 198 7.84 -16.97 45.73
CA GLN A 198 6.96 -16.53 44.65
C GLN A 198 7.77 -16.14 43.41
N GLY A 199 7.39 -16.68 42.24
CA GLY A 199 8.07 -16.42 40.98
C GLY A 199 9.24 -17.35 40.68
N GLU A 200 9.55 -18.28 41.58
CA GLU A 200 10.57 -19.30 41.38
C GLU A 200 9.99 -20.63 40.89
N PHE A 201 10.76 -21.35 40.08
CA PHE A 201 10.44 -22.70 39.62
C PHE A 201 11.71 -23.52 39.43
N VAL A 202 11.57 -24.84 39.46
CA VAL A 202 12.70 -25.75 39.25
C VAL A 202 12.87 -26.07 37.77
N VAL A 203 14.12 -26.09 37.31
CA VAL A 203 14.52 -26.58 35.99
C VAL A 203 15.44 -27.79 36.13
N HIS A 204 15.35 -28.72 35.17
CA HIS A 204 16.22 -29.89 35.07
C HIS A 204 16.82 -29.91 33.66
N ASP A 205 18.08 -29.53 33.52
CA ASP A 205 18.76 -29.34 32.22
C ASP A 205 19.44 -30.61 31.67
N SER A 206 19.33 -31.72 32.39
CA SER A 206 19.86 -33.03 31.97
C SER A 206 19.19 -33.58 30.71
N ASP A 207 19.93 -34.36 29.90
CA ASP A 207 19.33 -35.05 28.74
C ASP A 207 18.30 -36.13 29.13
N GLN A 208 18.46 -36.74 30.30
CA GLN A 208 17.57 -37.77 30.84
C GLN A 208 17.08 -37.39 32.23
N LEU A 209 15.77 -37.15 32.35
CA LEU A 209 15.14 -36.88 33.62
C LEU A 209 15.02 -38.17 34.45
N ILE A 210 15.58 -38.15 35.66
CA ILE A 210 15.44 -39.24 36.63
C ILE A 210 14.14 -39.07 37.40
N LEU A 211 13.31 -40.11 37.49
CA LEU A 211 12.01 -40.04 38.14
C LEU A 211 12.14 -40.16 39.67
N PRO A 212 11.90 -39.10 40.47
CA PRO A 212 12.14 -39.14 41.90
C PRO A 212 11.03 -39.85 42.70
N TYR A 213 9.89 -40.09 42.06
CA TYR A 213 8.70 -40.63 42.70
C TYR A 213 8.15 -41.90 42.06
N LEU A 214 7.13 -42.49 42.70
CA LEU A 214 6.37 -43.61 42.14
C LEU A 214 5.43 -43.13 41.00
N PRO A 215 5.59 -43.65 39.76
CA PRO A 215 4.69 -43.30 38.66
C PRO A 215 3.32 -43.96 38.83
N ASP A 216 2.28 -43.35 38.27
CA ASP A 216 0.94 -43.92 38.26
C ASP A 216 0.88 -45.30 37.60
N VAL A 217 0.24 -46.25 38.28
CA VAL A 217 0.22 -47.66 37.89
C VAL A 217 -0.51 -47.90 36.56
N LEU A 218 -1.48 -47.04 36.23
CA LEU A 218 -2.28 -47.19 35.01
C LEU A 218 -1.73 -46.35 33.84
N ALA A 219 -0.83 -45.40 34.08
CA ALA A 219 -0.26 -44.55 33.04
C ALA A 219 0.81 -45.31 32.23
N GLU A 220 0.44 -45.74 31.02
CA GLU A 220 1.33 -46.49 30.12
C GLU A 220 2.26 -45.57 29.29
N GLY A 221 1.86 -44.31 29.13
CA GLY A 221 2.54 -43.37 28.26
C GLY A 221 1.70 -42.12 28.03
N VAL A 222 2.16 -41.30 27.10
CA VAL A 222 1.56 -40.04 26.71
C VAL A 222 0.80 -40.19 25.41
N MET A 223 -0.42 -39.65 25.37
CA MET A 223 -1.16 -39.38 24.14
C MET A 223 -1.04 -37.90 23.79
N LEU A 224 -0.54 -37.62 22.58
CA LEU A 224 -0.46 -36.27 22.00
C LEU A 224 -1.46 -36.13 20.86
N ARG A 225 -2.30 -35.10 20.92
CA ARG A 225 -3.32 -34.81 19.91
C ARG A 225 -3.18 -33.38 19.39
N GLY A 226 -3.27 -33.21 18.08
CA GLY A 226 -3.08 -31.90 17.43
C GLY A 226 -1.62 -31.51 17.22
N LEU A 227 -0.72 -32.49 17.08
CA LEU A 227 0.66 -32.20 16.71
C LEU A 227 0.71 -31.56 15.30
N PRO A 228 1.46 -30.46 15.12
CA PRO A 228 1.61 -29.82 13.80
C PRO A 228 2.29 -30.78 12.82
N GLY A 229 1.86 -30.75 11.56
CA GLY A 229 2.32 -31.64 10.50
C GLY A 229 1.82 -33.09 10.62
N ASP A 230 1.13 -33.45 11.70
CA ASP A 230 0.70 -34.81 11.97
C ASP A 230 -0.79 -35.02 11.66
N ARG A 231 -1.14 -36.14 11.05
CA ARG A 231 -2.54 -36.48 10.72
C ARG A 231 -3.20 -37.38 11.76
N GLU A 232 -2.41 -38.00 12.63
CA GLU A 232 -2.88 -38.96 13.62
C GLU A 232 -2.46 -38.56 15.03
N ASN A 233 -3.18 -39.07 16.03
CA ASN A 233 -2.79 -38.90 17.43
C ASN A 233 -1.61 -39.83 17.75
N ARG A 234 -0.59 -39.34 18.46
CA ARG A 234 0.61 -40.13 18.77
C ARG A 234 0.63 -40.61 20.21
N LYS A 235 0.91 -41.92 20.37
CA LYS A 235 1.20 -42.53 21.66
C LYS A 235 2.70 -42.71 21.84
N ILE A 236 3.26 -42.15 22.90
CA ILE A 236 4.66 -42.31 23.27
C ILE A 236 4.73 -43.05 24.61
N PRO A 237 5.35 -44.24 24.69
CA PRO A 237 5.35 -45.04 25.90
C PRO A 237 6.30 -44.50 26.97
N PHE A 238 5.94 -44.77 28.23
CA PHE A 238 6.86 -44.75 29.36
C PHE A 238 7.37 -46.18 29.62
N PRO A 239 8.46 -46.63 28.96
CA PRO A 239 8.90 -48.01 29.02
C PRO A 239 9.49 -48.37 30.39
N GLY A 240 9.57 -49.66 30.66
CA GLY A 240 10.11 -50.24 31.88
C GLY A 240 9.02 -50.91 32.73
N PRO A 241 9.33 -51.98 33.48
CA PRO A 241 8.40 -52.53 34.45
C PRO A 241 8.10 -51.47 35.51
N TRP A 242 6.87 -51.41 36.04
CA TRP A 242 6.58 -50.50 37.14
C TRP A 242 7.51 -50.80 38.34
N PRO A 243 8.15 -49.80 39.00
CA PRO A 243 8.02 -48.34 38.85
C PRO A 243 9.18 -47.68 38.07
N GLN A 244 9.71 -48.34 37.05
CA GLN A 244 10.88 -47.94 36.25
C GLN A 244 10.51 -47.17 34.97
N ALA A 245 9.34 -46.54 34.96
CA ALA A 245 8.84 -45.76 33.84
C ALA A 245 9.84 -44.65 33.45
N LYS A 246 10.22 -44.60 32.17
CA LYS A 246 11.22 -43.64 31.66
C LYS A 246 10.55 -42.40 31.03
N PRO A 247 10.87 -41.17 31.50
CA PRO A 247 10.47 -39.93 30.84
C PRO A 247 11.06 -39.79 29.42
N PHE A 248 10.65 -38.73 28.72
CA PHE A 248 11.23 -38.32 27.43
C PHE A 248 11.14 -36.80 27.26
N LYS A 249 11.83 -36.24 26.25
CA LYS A 249 11.78 -34.81 25.89
C LYS A 249 10.82 -34.55 24.74
N LEU A 250 10.05 -33.48 24.84
CA LEU A 250 9.39 -32.83 23.70
C LEU A 250 10.31 -31.72 23.21
N ARG A 251 10.70 -31.73 21.94
CA ARG A 251 11.58 -30.73 21.32
C ARG A 251 10.89 -30.06 20.14
N VAL A 252 10.72 -28.75 20.21
CA VAL A 252 10.20 -27.94 19.11
C VAL A 252 11.35 -27.42 18.26
N LEU A 253 11.24 -27.60 16.95
CA LEU A 253 12.21 -27.23 15.92
C LEU A 253 11.51 -26.45 14.81
N GLU A 254 12.26 -25.64 14.08
CA GLU A 254 11.79 -25.05 12.84
C GLU A 254 11.64 -26.11 11.74
N GLY A 255 10.51 -26.05 11.01
CA GLY A 255 10.27 -26.85 9.81
C GLY A 255 8.81 -27.25 9.62
N ASP A 256 8.50 -27.91 8.51
CA ASP A 256 7.15 -28.29 8.08
C ASP A 256 6.94 -29.81 8.01
N ARG A 257 7.86 -30.58 8.61
CA ARG A 257 7.89 -32.06 8.53
C ARG A 257 7.02 -32.70 9.62
N GLU A 258 6.62 -33.95 9.39
CA GLU A 258 5.93 -34.74 10.42
C GLU A 258 6.78 -34.92 11.68
N PRO A 259 6.16 -35.00 12.88
CA PRO A 259 6.88 -35.25 14.13
C PRO A 259 7.72 -36.52 14.08
N ARG A 260 8.94 -36.45 14.62
CA ARG A 260 9.90 -37.55 14.62
C ARG A 260 10.18 -38.04 16.03
N TRP A 261 9.83 -39.30 16.29
CA TRP A 261 10.18 -40.00 17.52
C TRP A 261 11.58 -40.60 17.44
N ARG A 262 12.41 -40.39 18.47
CA ARG A 262 13.74 -40.97 18.64
C ARG A 262 13.85 -41.58 20.03
N ASP A 263 14.00 -42.90 20.09
CA ASP A 263 14.20 -43.66 21.33
C ASP A 263 15.64 -44.18 21.38
N GLY A 264 16.56 -43.32 21.83
CA GLY A 264 17.99 -43.62 21.92
C GLY A 264 18.42 -44.03 23.33
N LEU A 265 19.62 -44.59 23.44
CA LEU A 265 20.23 -44.94 24.73
C LEU A 265 20.60 -43.71 25.57
N ILE A 266 20.94 -42.61 24.90
CA ILE A 266 21.39 -41.35 25.52
C ILE A 266 20.21 -40.39 25.67
N GLU A 267 19.24 -40.41 24.76
CA GLU A 267 18.14 -39.46 24.75
C GLU A 267 16.88 -40.11 24.17
N ARG A 268 15.72 -39.82 24.79
CA ARG A 268 14.40 -40.13 24.27
C ARG A 268 13.69 -38.82 23.94
N VAL A 269 13.44 -38.55 22.67
CA VAL A 269 12.93 -37.25 22.23
C VAL A 269 11.87 -37.38 21.13
N LEU A 270 10.76 -36.68 21.32
CA LEU A 270 9.77 -36.40 20.28
C LEU A 270 10.08 -35.02 19.70
N GLU A 271 10.57 -35.00 18.47
CA GLU A 271 10.81 -33.78 17.72
C GLU A 271 9.54 -33.35 16.98
N VAL A 272 9.14 -32.11 17.17
CA VAL A 272 7.96 -31.49 16.56
C VAL A 272 8.41 -30.29 15.76
N PHE A 273 7.95 -30.18 14.52
CA PHE A 273 8.37 -29.12 13.61
C PHE A 273 7.27 -28.07 13.45
N LEU A 274 7.63 -26.80 13.56
CA LEU A 274 6.74 -25.67 13.34
C LEU A 274 7.28 -24.78 12.20
N PRO A 275 6.48 -24.53 11.15
CA PRO A 275 6.83 -23.52 10.16
C PRO A 275 6.79 -22.13 10.81
N LYS A 276 7.43 -21.16 10.16
CA LYS A 276 7.42 -19.77 10.61
C LYS A 276 5.99 -19.27 10.82
N ALA A 277 5.79 -18.53 11.90
CA ALA A 277 4.51 -17.94 12.25
C ALA A 277 3.40 -18.94 12.62
N GLU A 278 3.73 -20.20 12.87
CA GLU A 278 2.75 -21.20 13.30
C GLU A 278 2.52 -21.20 14.82
N ILE A 279 1.25 -21.32 15.22
CA ILE A 279 0.79 -21.56 16.58
C ILE A 279 -0.02 -22.86 16.59
N ALA A 280 0.45 -23.86 17.32
CA ALA A 280 -0.23 -25.14 17.47
C ALA A 280 -0.62 -25.42 18.92
N THR A 281 -1.85 -25.86 19.14
CA THR A 281 -2.32 -26.33 20.45
C THR A 281 -2.33 -27.85 20.49
N VAL A 282 -1.50 -28.44 21.35
CA VAL A 282 -1.34 -29.89 21.50
C VAL A 282 -1.94 -30.34 22.82
N ARG A 283 -2.89 -31.28 22.77
CA ARG A 283 -3.47 -31.88 23.98
C ARG A 283 -2.63 -33.06 24.45
N LEU A 284 -2.31 -33.06 25.74
CA LEU A 284 -1.43 -34.02 26.39
C LEU A 284 -2.17 -34.77 27.51
N SER A 285 -2.45 -36.05 27.34
CA SER A 285 -3.03 -36.93 28.38
C SER A 285 -2.20 -38.20 28.55
N CYS A 286 -2.44 -38.96 29.62
CA CYS A 286 -1.94 -40.33 29.70
C CYS A 286 -2.86 -41.28 28.93
N TYR A 287 -2.29 -42.25 28.21
CA TYR A 287 -3.06 -43.42 27.74
C TYR A 287 -2.89 -44.59 28.71
N VAL A 288 -3.86 -45.50 28.70
CA VAL A 288 -3.90 -46.70 29.53
C VAL A 288 -4.05 -47.95 28.68
N ASP A 289 -3.72 -49.11 29.24
CA ASP A 289 -4.08 -50.39 28.63
C ASP A 289 -5.61 -50.54 28.65
N ALA A 290 -6.21 -50.86 27.49
CA ALA A 290 -7.65 -51.08 27.38
C ALA A 290 -8.15 -52.17 28.36
N ALA A 291 -7.32 -53.17 28.65
CA ALA A 291 -7.63 -54.22 29.62
C ALA A 291 -7.72 -53.71 31.07
N LYS A 292 -7.11 -52.54 31.36
CA LYS A 292 -7.11 -51.90 32.67
C LYS A 292 -8.25 -50.88 32.84
N LEU A 293 -9.00 -50.53 31.78
CA LEU A 293 -10.16 -49.63 31.89
C LEU A 293 -11.19 -50.04 32.96
N PRO A 294 -11.52 -51.33 33.16
CA PRO A 294 -12.42 -51.75 34.23
C PRO A 294 -11.91 -51.46 35.66
N LEU A 295 -10.62 -51.15 35.83
CA LEU A 295 -10.06 -50.69 37.11
C LEU A 295 -10.46 -49.24 37.43
N LEU A 296 -10.93 -48.47 36.45
CA LEU A 296 -11.50 -47.14 36.64
C LEU A 296 -13.01 -47.28 36.88
N ARG A 297 -13.49 -46.93 38.07
CA ARG A 297 -14.90 -47.13 38.45
C ARG A 297 -15.87 -46.29 37.62
N GLN A 298 -15.41 -45.13 37.15
CA GLN A 298 -16.16 -44.26 36.23
C GLN A 298 -16.43 -44.96 34.88
N TRP A 299 -15.47 -45.76 34.39
CA TRP A 299 -15.68 -46.57 33.18
C TRP A 299 -16.79 -47.60 33.39
N ASN A 300 -16.80 -48.27 34.55
CA ASN A 300 -17.84 -49.25 34.89
C ASN A 300 -19.24 -48.63 35.01
N LEU A 301 -19.35 -47.36 35.43
CA LEU A 301 -20.63 -46.64 35.42
C LEU A 301 -21.15 -46.46 33.99
N LEU A 302 -20.27 -46.07 33.07
CA LEU A 302 -20.63 -45.96 31.66
C LEU A 302 -21.03 -47.33 31.11
N THR A 303 -20.16 -48.33 31.24
CA THR A 303 -20.41 -49.65 30.62
C THR A 303 -21.54 -50.43 31.28
N GLY A 304 -21.90 -50.10 32.53
CA GLY A 304 -23.05 -50.67 33.24
C GLY A 304 -24.37 -49.94 32.98
N SER A 305 -24.36 -48.86 32.19
CA SER A 305 -25.57 -48.07 31.90
C SER A 305 -26.44 -48.67 30.78
N GLN A 306 -27.74 -48.33 30.79
CA GLN A 306 -28.65 -48.64 29.68
C GLN A 306 -28.16 -48.02 28.37
N PHE A 307 -27.65 -46.79 28.43
CA PHE A 307 -27.08 -46.10 27.28
C PHE A 307 -25.99 -46.94 26.59
N TRP A 308 -25.04 -47.47 27.37
CA TRP A 308 -24.00 -48.34 26.81
C TRP A 308 -24.56 -49.64 26.23
N THR A 309 -25.57 -50.23 26.87
CA THR A 309 -26.20 -51.47 26.41
C THR A 309 -26.81 -51.30 25.02
N ASP A 310 -27.47 -50.16 24.79
CA ASP A 310 -28.15 -49.80 23.55
C ASP A 310 -27.20 -49.36 22.41
N LEU A 311 -25.91 -49.11 22.71
CA LEU A 311 -24.92 -48.72 21.69
C LEU A 311 -24.59 -49.88 20.73
N PRO A 312 -24.43 -49.62 19.42
CA PRO A 312 -23.87 -50.58 18.48
C PRO A 312 -22.46 -51.04 18.88
N GLU A 313 -22.09 -52.29 18.57
CA GLU A 313 -20.77 -52.84 18.90
C GLU A 313 -19.60 -52.04 18.31
N ARG A 314 -19.79 -51.46 17.12
CA ARG A 314 -18.80 -50.56 16.49
C ARG A 314 -18.51 -49.34 17.38
N ASP A 315 -19.55 -48.75 17.95
CA ASP A 315 -19.43 -47.54 18.76
C ASP A 315 -18.86 -47.86 20.14
N LYS A 316 -19.25 -49.01 20.72
CA LYS A 316 -18.60 -49.54 21.94
C LYS A 316 -17.10 -49.75 21.75
N ALA A 317 -16.70 -50.36 20.63
CA ALA A 317 -15.29 -50.56 20.30
C ALA A 317 -14.55 -49.23 20.11
N PHE A 318 -15.17 -48.26 19.42
CA PHE A 318 -14.62 -46.93 19.26
C PHE A 318 -14.42 -46.22 20.61
N VAL A 319 -15.46 -46.16 21.46
CA VAL A 319 -15.39 -45.47 22.77
C VAL A 319 -14.39 -46.15 23.71
N THR A 320 -14.32 -47.49 23.71
CA THR A 320 -13.32 -48.24 24.48
C THR A 320 -11.91 -47.88 24.04
N ARG A 321 -11.65 -47.91 22.72
CA ARG A 321 -10.34 -47.50 22.18
C ARG A 321 -10.02 -46.05 22.51
N ALA A 322 -10.91 -45.11 22.21
CA ALA A 322 -10.69 -43.69 22.48
C ALA A 322 -10.46 -43.41 23.98
N SER A 323 -11.15 -44.14 24.86
CA SER A 323 -10.95 -44.03 26.32
C SER A 323 -9.60 -44.60 26.76
N ALA A 324 -9.20 -45.76 26.23
CA ALA A 324 -7.88 -46.34 26.51
C ALA A 324 -6.75 -45.45 25.97
N ASP A 325 -6.97 -44.87 24.80
CA ASP A 325 -6.05 -44.00 24.08
C ASP A 325 -5.82 -42.65 24.77
N GLY A 326 -6.56 -42.33 25.84
CA GLY A 326 -6.40 -41.10 26.59
C GLY A 326 -7.28 -39.94 26.11
N GLU A 327 -8.28 -40.21 25.26
CA GLU A 327 -9.13 -39.18 24.65
C GLU A 327 -10.34 -38.80 25.51
N ASN A 328 -10.60 -39.55 26.58
CA ASN A 328 -11.74 -39.35 27.48
C ASN A 328 -11.31 -38.57 28.73
N TRP A 329 -11.63 -37.27 28.77
CA TRP A 329 -11.21 -36.35 29.84
C TRP A 329 -11.54 -36.88 31.25
N MET A 330 -12.68 -37.53 31.42
CA MET A 330 -13.13 -37.97 32.74
C MET A 330 -12.28 -39.13 33.31
N LEU A 331 -11.57 -39.86 32.45
CA LEU A 331 -10.70 -40.97 32.83
C LEU A 331 -9.23 -40.54 32.83
N THR A 332 -8.87 -39.70 31.85
CA THR A 332 -7.51 -39.25 31.56
C THR A 332 -7.59 -37.76 31.15
N PRO A 333 -7.67 -36.82 32.11
CA PRO A 333 -7.64 -35.39 31.82
C PRO A 333 -6.38 -35.02 31.03
N TRP A 334 -6.49 -34.01 30.17
CA TRP A 334 -5.36 -33.49 29.40
C TRP A 334 -4.96 -32.08 29.80
N VAL A 335 -3.71 -31.73 29.57
CA VAL A 335 -3.25 -30.32 29.54
C VAL A 335 -3.08 -29.89 28.08
N GLU A 336 -3.22 -28.60 27.81
CA GLU A 336 -2.94 -28.03 26.50
C GLU A 336 -1.55 -27.38 26.49
N LEU A 337 -0.71 -27.82 25.56
CA LEU A 337 0.56 -27.18 25.26
C LEU A 337 0.38 -26.23 24.07
N THR A 338 0.87 -25.01 24.19
CA THR A 338 0.93 -24.06 23.07
C THR A 338 2.34 -24.05 22.50
N LEU A 339 2.49 -24.47 21.26
CA LEU A 339 3.75 -24.41 20.54
C LEU A 339 3.72 -23.19 19.62
N VAL A 340 4.73 -22.33 19.68
CA VAL A 340 4.77 -21.06 18.95
C VAL A 340 6.07 -20.95 18.18
N HIS A 341 5.99 -20.68 16.88
CA HIS A 341 7.11 -20.16 16.11
C HIS A 341 6.93 -18.66 15.88
N ALA A 342 7.42 -17.88 16.83
CA ALA A 342 7.32 -16.44 16.80
C ALA A 342 8.26 -15.85 15.76
N VAL A 343 7.73 -14.99 14.88
CA VAL A 343 8.50 -14.26 13.88
C VAL A 343 8.54 -12.77 14.19
N GLU A 344 9.75 -12.21 14.17
CA GLU A 344 9.97 -10.80 14.52
C GLU A 344 9.29 -9.87 13.51
N LYS A 345 9.37 -10.22 12.21
CA LYS A 345 8.69 -9.53 11.11
C LYS A 345 7.65 -10.44 10.46
N PRO A 346 6.56 -9.87 9.91
CA PRO A 346 5.69 -10.59 8.98
C PRO A 346 6.50 -11.28 7.88
N VAL A 347 6.13 -12.53 7.57
CA VAL A 347 6.89 -13.42 6.66
C VAL A 347 6.86 -12.88 5.23
N HIS A 348 5.74 -12.30 4.82
CA HIS A 348 5.57 -11.66 3.51
C HIS A 348 5.12 -10.20 3.68
N PRO A 349 5.55 -9.30 2.78
CA PRO A 349 4.97 -7.96 2.72
C PRO A 349 3.48 -8.03 2.35
N PRO A 350 2.64 -7.15 2.90
CA PRO A 350 1.25 -7.05 2.48
C PRO A 350 1.14 -6.44 1.08
N GLU A 351 0.13 -6.82 0.32
CA GLU A 351 -0.15 -6.31 -1.01
C GLU A 351 -1.60 -5.81 -1.10
N LEU A 352 -1.80 -4.64 -1.70
CA LEU A 352 -3.13 -4.12 -2.01
C LEU A 352 -3.42 -4.38 -3.48
N SER A 353 -4.62 -4.90 -3.76
CA SER A 353 -5.15 -4.94 -5.11
C SER A 353 -5.49 -3.53 -5.62
N GLU A 354 -5.97 -3.43 -6.86
CA GLU A 354 -6.45 -2.16 -7.39
C GLU A 354 -7.58 -1.61 -6.51
N LEU A 355 -7.35 -0.41 -5.97
CA LEU A 355 -8.29 0.25 -5.08
C LEU A 355 -9.33 1.04 -5.89
N GLY A 356 -10.58 0.97 -5.46
CA GLY A 356 -11.65 1.85 -5.88
C GLY A 356 -11.89 2.97 -4.86
N SER A 357 -12.36 4.12 -5.34
CA SER A 357 -12.90 5.16 -4.47
C SER A 357 -14.34 5.51 -4.85
N ALA A 358 -15.17 5.75 -3.85
CA ALA A 358 -16.53 6.23 -4.03
C ALA A 358 -16.78 7.47 -3.15
N ARG A 359 -17.46 8.46 -3.71
CA ARG A 359 -17.78 9.73 -3.06
C ARG A 359 -19.12 10.24 -3.55
N GLN A 360 -19.90 10.88 -2.70
CA GLN A 360 -21.14 11.56 -3.08
C GLN A 360 -20.95 13.08 -3.09
N ALA A 361 -21.91 13.80 -3.68
CA ALA A 361 -21.89 15.25 -3.73
C ALA A 361 -21.78 15.88 -2.33
N GLU A 362 -20.99 16.94 -2.21
CA GLU A 362 -20.73 17.71 -0.99
C GLU A 362 -20.03 16.94 0.16
N GLN A 363 -19.60 15.69 -0.05
CA GLN A 363 -18.88 14.92 0.98
C GLN A 363 -17.39 15.27 1.05
N THR A 364 -16.86 15.38 2.27
CA THR A 364 -15.42 15.57 2.53
C THR A 364 -14.67 14.25 2.76
N ALA A 365 -15.38 13.16 3.03
CA ALA A 365 -14.83 11.81 3.07
C ALA A 365 -14.98 11.09 1.73
N ALA A 366 -14.13 10.11 1.44
CA ALA A 366 -14.33 9.11 0.38
C ALA A 366 -14.31 7.70 0.98
N ARG A 367 -15.11 6.79 0.42
CA ARG A 367 -15.05 5.36 0.74
C ARG A 367 -14.02 4.70 -0.16
N LEU A 368 -12.99 4.13 0.45
CA LEU A 368 -11.99 3.30 -0.18
C LEU A 368 -12.44 1.84 -0.16
N THR A 369 -12.38 1.17 -1.30
CA THR A 369 -12.71 -0.26 -1.42
C THR A 369 -11.63 -1.01 -2.17
N GLY A 370 -11.33 -2.23 -1.77
CA GLY A 370 -10.36 -3.08 -2.46
C GLY A 370 -10.11 -4.36 -1.69
N GLU A 371 -9.03 -5.04 -1.99
CA GLU A 371 -8.62 -6.27 -1.33
C GLU A 371 -7.19 -6.13 -0.82
N LEU A 372 -6.97 -6.56 0.42
CA LEU A 372 -5.66 -6.65 1.05
C LEU A 372 -5.28 -8.13 1.12
N ASN A 373 -4.11 -8.47 0.60
CA ASN A 373 -3.47 -9.76 0.81
C ASN A 373 -2.30 -9.58 1.78
N SER A 374 -2.27 -10.33 2.87
CA SER A 374 -1.20 -10.26 3.85
C SER A 374 -1.11 -11.59 4.57
N HIS A 375 0.11 -12.07 4.86
CA HIS A 375 0.31 -13.35 5.54
C HIS A 375 -0.26 -13.30 6.97
N ALA A 376 -1.49 -13.78 7.14
CA ALA A 376 -2.29 -13.66 8.33
C ALA A 376 -1.58 -14.29 9.53
N GLY A 377 -1.06 -15.51 9.39
CA GLY A 377 -0.36 -16.21 10.49
C GLY A 377 0.79 -15.40 11.10
N SER A 378 1.39 -14.46 10.37
CA SER A 378 2.50 -13.62 10.85
C SER A 378 2.13 -12.17 11.16
N SER A 379 1.02 -11.69 10.59
CA SER A 379 0.58 -10.30 10.66
C SER A 379 -0.60 -10.17 11.62
N GLY A 380 -0.50 -9.31 12.63
CA GLY A 380 -1.60 -9.06 13.57
C GLY A 380 -2.58 -8.02 13.02
N HIS A 381 -2.03 -6.96 12.42
CA HIS A 381 -2.77 -5.95 11.70
C HIS A 381 -1.92 -5.38 10.57
N VAL A 382 -2.58 -4.72 9.63
CA VAL A 382 -1.97 -3.95 8.55
C VAL A 382 -2.39 -2.50 8.69
N GLU A 383 -1.38 -1.65 8.80
CA GLU A 383 -1.50 -0.21 8.77
C GLU A 383 -1.61 0.27 7.32
N LEU A 384 -2.42 1.30 7.07
CA LEU A 384 -2.66 1.81 5.73
C LEU A 384 -2.41 3.32 5.68
N ASP A 385 -1.23 3.70 5.20
CA ASP A 385 -0.83 5.11 5.08
C ASP A 385 -1.16 5.66 3.71
N ALA A 386 -1.78 6.84 3.67
CA ALA A 386 -2.13 7.57 2.45
C ALA A 386 -1.25 8.79 2.27
N HIS A 387 -0.70 8.97 1.07
CA HIS A 387 0.14 10.09 0.67
C HIS A 387 -0.33 10.68 -0.65
N TRP A 388 -0.34 12.01 -0.75
CA TRP A 388 -0.63 12.72 -2.00
C TRP A 388 0.16 14.03 -2.06
N SER A 389 0.17 14.64 -3.24
CA SER A 389 0.66 16.00 -3.44
C SER A 389 -0.43 16.80 -4.13
N GLU A 390 -0.63 18.05 -3.72
CA GLU A 390 -1.67 18.93 -4.29
C GLU A 390 -1.15 20.35 -4.52
N TRP A 391 -1.78 21.06 -5.45
CA TRP A 391 -1.56 22.48 -5.64
C TRP A 391 -2.26 23.32 -4.56
N LEU A 392 -1.50 24.18 -3.91
CA LEU A 392 -2.00 25.27 -3.08
C LEU A 392 -1.75 26.61 -3.79
N ASP A 393 -2.83 27.25 -4.24
CA ASP A 393 -2.77 28.58 -4.86
C ASP A 393 -3.23 29.67 -3.89
N ASP A 394 -2.39 29.96 -2.88
CA ASP A 394 -2.63 31.05 -1.92
C ASP A 394 -2.29 32.41 -2.55
N VAL A 395 -3.31 33.25 -2.75
CA VAL A 395 -3.17 34.59 -3.34
C VAL A 395 -2.27 35.55 -2.53
N THR A 396 -2.00 35.24 -1.26
CA THR A 396 -1.07 36.01 -0.43
C THR A 396 0.40 35.67 -0.71
N GLN A 397 0.66 34.52 -1.33
CA GLN A 397 1.99 34.08 -1.75
C GLN A 397 2.30 34.56 -3.18
N PRO A 398 3.59 34.71 -3.56
CA PRO A 398 3.96 35.21 -4.89
C PRO A 398 3.62 34.25 -6.03
N ALA A 399 3.50 32.94 -5.76
CA ALA A 399 3.23 31.90 -6.75
C ALA A 399 2.51 30.68 -6.12
N PRO A 400 1.78 29.88 -6.91
CA PRO A 400 1.24 28.60 -6.46
C PRO A 400 2.36 27.59 -6.15
N THR A 401 2.15 26.74 -5.15
CA THR A 401 3.13 25.75 -4.69
C THR A 401 2.52 24.36 -4.59
N ARG A 402 3.33 23.31 -4.75
CA ARG A 402 2.90 21.96 -4.39
C ARG A 402 3.19 21.69 -2.92
N ILE A 403 2.22 21.09 -2.24
CA ILE A 403 2.33 20.65 -0.85
C ILE A 403 2.06 19.16 -0.77
N ASP A 404 2.66 18.50 0.21
CA ASP A 404 2.45 17.08 0.46
C ASP A 404 1.42 16.88 1.58
N GLY A 405 0.51 15.94 1.37
CA GLY A 405 -0.48 15.50 2.34
C GLY A 405 -0.22 14.06 2.77
N HIS A 406 -0.56 13.78 4.02
CA HIS A 406 -0.42 12.46 4.65
C HIS A 406 -1.57 12.23 5.64
N THR A 407 -2.14 11.02 5.58
CA THR A 407 -3.13 10.55 6.54
C THR A 407 -2.94 9.06 6.76
N HIS A 408 -2.93 8.63 8.02
CA HIS A 408 -3.03 7.23 8.39
C HIS A 408 -4.51 6.82 8.51
N LEU A 409 -4.91 5.74 7.83
CA LEU A 409 -6.28 5.21 7.90
C LEU A 409 -6.42 4.23 9.07
N GLU A 410 -7.65 3.89 9.43
CA GLU A 410 -7.90 2.85 10.43
C GLU A 410 -7.29 1.50 10.02
N ASP A 411 -6.52 0.92 10.95
CA ASP A 411 -5.86 -0.37 10.79
C ASP A 411 -6.81 -1.50 10.39
N ILE A 412 -6.23 -2.47 9.70
CA ILE A 412 -6.91 -3.69 9.26
C ILE A 412 -6.38 -4.84 10.11
N THR A 413 -7.13 -5.22 11.14
CA THR A 413 -6.84 -6.40 11.95
C THR A 413 -7.08 -7.66 11.13
N LEU A 414 -6.17 -8.63 11.20
CA LEU A 414 -6.27 -9.89 10.46
C LEU A 414 -6.54 -11.06 11.39
N GLU A 415 -7.57 -11.84 11.06
CA GLU A 415 -7.80 -13.15 11.66
C GLU A 415 -6.67 -14.12 11.27
N TYR A 416 -6.32 -15.08 12.14
CA TYR A 416 -5.09 -15.89 11.97
C TYR A 416 -5.02 -16.71 10.68
N ALA A 417 -6.16 -17.09 10.11
CA ALA A 417 -6.24 -18.00 8.95
C ALA A 417 -6.63 -17.33 7.64
N ASP A 418 -6.95 -16.03 7.66
CA ASP A 418 -7.52 -15.33 6.51
C ASP A 418 -6.49 -14.37 5.90
N ASP A 419 -5.70 -14.86 4.94
CA ASP A 419 -4.68 -14.06 4.25
C ASP A 419 -5.29 -12.93 3.38
N VAL A 420 -6.60 -12.99 3.12
CA VAL A 420 -7.31 -12.04 2.25
C VAL A 420 -8.40 -11.34 3.04
N GLU A 421 -8.32 -10.02 3.10
CA GLU A 421 -9.30 -9.17 3.79
C GLU A 421 -9.88 -8.11 2.83
N GLN A 422 -11.19 -7.91 2.90
CA GLN A 422 -11.86 -6.90 2.09
C GLN A 422 -11.67 -5.51 2.71
N VAL A 423 -10.96 -4.65 1.98
CA VAL A 423 -10.75 -3.26 2.40
C VAL A 423 -12.04 -2.49 2.17
N SER A 424 -12.58 -1.93 3.26
CA SER A 424 -13.67 -0.97 3.19
C SER A 424 -13.46 0.06 4.28
N ARG A 425 -12.82 1.19 3.91
CA ARG A 425 -12.36 2.22 4.86
C ARG A 425 -12.81 3.60 4.41
N THR A 426 -13.00 4.50 5.36
CA THR A 426 -13.36 5.89 5.09
C THR A 426 -12.10 6.74 5.20
N HIS A 427 -11.75 7.45 4.13
CA HIS A 427 -10.67 8.44 4.13
C HIS A 427 -11.28 9.84 4.21
N GLU A 428 -11.09 10.51 5.33
CA GLU A 428 -11.53 11.90 5.54
C GLU A 428 -10.47 12.90 5.04
N PHE A 429 -10.85 13.80 4.14
CA PHE A 429 -9.95 14.84 3.62
C PHE A 429 -10.21 16.22 4.21
N GLY A 430 -11.37 16.45 4.83
CA GLY A 430 -11.77 17.77 5.34
C GLY A 430 -12.22 18.77 4.27
N ASP A 431 -12.17 18.41 2.98
CA ASP A 431 -12.64 19.24 1.86
C ASP A 431 -13.19 18.40 0.69
N THR A 432 -13.72 19.08 -0.33
CA THR A 432 -14.39 18.47 -1.49
C THR A 432 -13.48 18.31 -2.72
N ARG A 433 -12.16 18.47 -2.57
CA ARG A 433 -11.21 18.51 -3.71
C ARG A 433 -10.86 17.10 -4.22
N HIS A 434 -10.50 17.04 -5.49
CA HIS A 434 -9.88 15.90 -6.15
C HIS A 434 -8.41 15.79 -5.74
N ARG A 435 -7.97 14.55 -5.49
CA ARG A 435 -6.57 14.21 -5.21
C ARG A 435 -6.21 12.88 -5.88
N ASN A 436 -4.96 12.77 -6.30
CA ASN A 436 -4.36 11.51 -6.70
C ASN A 436 -3.59 10.93 -5.51
N VAL A 437 -4.19 9.95 -4.83
CA VAL A 437 -3.71 9.44 -3.54
C VAL A 437 -3.01 8.09 -3.71
N ARG A 438 -1.82 7.95 -3.14
CA ARG A 438 -1.10 6.68 -3.02
C ARG A 438 -1.33 6.11 -1.64
N TYR A 439 -1.50 4.80 -1.54
CA TYR A 439 -1.68 4.05 -0.32
C TYR A 439 -0.56 3.01 -0.19
N THR A 440 0.00 2.92 1.01
CA THR A 440 1.09 2.02 1.34
C THR A 440 0.64 1.11 2.50
N PRO A 441 0.48 -0.21 2.26
CA PRO A 441 0.16 -1.13 3.33
C PRO A 441 1.44 -1.50 4.11
N THR A 442 1.35 -1.55 5.44
CA THR A 442 2.46 -1.97 6.32
C THR A 442 1.95 -3.00 7.31
N ALA A 443 2.41 -4.24 7.21
CA ALA A 443 2.03 -5.31 8.12
C ALA A 443 2.85 -5.23 9.40
N VAL A 444 2.24 -5.53 10.54
CA VAL A 444 2.89 -5.55 11.85
C VAL A 444 2.82 -6.97 12.42
N THR A 445 3.92 -7.47 12.99
CA THR A 445 3.96 -8.83 13.55
C THR A 445 2.88 -9.03 14.62
N ARG A 446 2.25 -10.21 14.63
CA ARG A 446 1.36 -10.64 15.72
C ARG A 446 2.09 -11.15 16.96
N PHE A 447 3.41 -11.32 16.88
CA PHE A 447 4.19 -12.00 17.91
C PHE A 447 4.94 -11.04 18.85
N ARG A 448 4.48 -9.80 18.99
CA ARG A 448 5.21 -8.76 19.75
C ARG A 448 5.47 -9.18 21.20
N GLU A 449 4.56 -9.92 21.83
CA GLU A 449 4.71 -10.40 23.20
C GLU A 449 5.79 -11.48 23.40
N TYR A 450 6.32 -12.06 22.30
CA TYR A 450 7.34 -13.11 22.34
C TYR A 450 8.77 -12.57 22.18
N PHE A 451 8.94 -11.24 22.09
CA PHE A 451 10.23 -10.60 21.90
C PHE A 451 10.50 -9.55 22.97
N HIS A 452 11.77 -9.43 23.36
CA HIS A 452 12.22 -8.42 24.32
C HIS A 452 11.85 -6.97 23.87
N PRO A 453 11.49 -6.06 24.79
CA PRO A 453 11.16 -4.67 24.47
C PRO A 453 12.21 -3.91 23.64
N SER A 454 13.51 -4.23 23.77
CA SER A 454 14.57 -3.61 22.95
C SER A 454 14.46 -3.94 21.45
N ILE A 455 13.72 -5.00 21.10
CA ILE A 455 13.37 -5.37 19.73
C ILE A 455 12.05 -4.68 19.36
N THR A 456 11.01 -4.81 20.19
CA THR A 456 9.64 -4.42 19.83
C THR A 456 9.35 -2.91 19.92
N GLN A 457 10.21 -2.15 20.60
CA GLN A 457 10.19 -0.69 20.60
C GLN A 457 10.80 -0.09 19.31
N ASP A 458 11.69 -0.83 18.63
CA ASP A 458 12.17 -0.44 17.31
C ASP A 458 11.19 -0.94 16.25
N ARG A 459 10.35 -0.01 15.77
CA ARG A 459 9.31 -0.29 14.79
C ARG A 459 9.85 -1.00 13.54
N ASN A 460 11.06 -0.65 13.08
CA ASN A 460 11.64 -1.22 11.86
C ASN A 460 11.98 -2.71 12.00
N LYS A 461 12.03 -3.24 13.23
CA LYS A 461 12.24 -4.66 13.50
C LYS A 461 10.95 -5.47 13.47
N VAL A 462 9.78 -4.85 13.64
CA VAL A 462 8.50 -5.55 13.81
C VAL A 462 7.49 -5.35 12.68
N ILE A 463 7.85 -4.56 11.67
CA ILE A 463 6.98 -4.28 10.53
C ILE A 463 7.52 -4.89 9.24
N ARG A 464 6.63 -5.02 8.26
CA ARG A 464 6.99 -5.20 6.87
C ARG A 464 6.17 -4.32 5.94
N VAL A 465 6.87 -3.42 5.25
CA VAL A 465 6.26 -2.46 4.32
C VAL A 465 6.01 -3.15 2.97
N GLY A 466 4.79 -3.01 2.48
CA GLY A 466 4.37 -3.48 1.16
C GLY A 466 4.60 -2.47 0.04
N PRO A 467 4.36 -2.86 -1.23
CA PRO A 467 4.44 -1.95 -2.35
C PRO A 467 3.42 -0.82 -2.22
N THR A 468 3.85 0.41 -2.51
CA THR A 468 2.93 1.54 -2.64
C THR A 468 2.16 1.43 -3.94
N ASN A 469 0.84 1.59 -3.89
CA ASN A 469 0.00 1.45 -5.08
C ASN A 469 0.20 2.59 -6.10
N ALA A 470 -0.38 2.40 -7.30
CA ALA A 470 -0.53 3.48 -8.26
C ALA A 470 -1.46 4.57 -7.71
N PRO A 471 -1.30 5.85 -8.12
CA PRO A 471 -2.18 6.92 -7.63
C PRO A 471 -3.63 6.61 -7.95
N LEU A 472 -4.46 6.56 -6.92
CA LEU A 472 -5.91 6.43 -7.01
C LEU A 472 -6.52 7.83 -7.17
N PRO A 473 -7.18 8.14 -8.30
CA PRO A 473 -7.93 9.38 -8.43
C PRO A 473 -9.17 9.35 -7.53
N VAL A 474 -9.15 10.13 -6.45
CA VAL A 474 -10.32 10.33 -5.57
C VAL A 474 -11.10 11.53 -6.09
N PRO A 475 -12.36 11.38 -6.54
CA PRO A 475 -13.06 12.45 -7.24
C PRO A 475 -13.38 13.65 -6.34
N SER A 476 -13.44 14.84 -6.93
CA SER A 476 -14.03 16.02 -6.28
C SER A 476 -15.53 15.82 -6.10
N SER A 477 -16.07 16.27 -4.97
CA SER A 477 -17.50 16.13 -4.64
C SER A 477 -18.29 17.43 -4.83
N ARG A 478 -17.65 18.52 -5.26
CA ARG A 478 -18.26 19.82 -5.54
C ARG A 478 -17.78 20.34 -6.89
N ARG A 479 -18.62 21.13 -7.56
CA ARG A 479 -18.27 21.81 -8.82
C ARG A 479 -17.06 22.73 -8.63
N PRO A 480 -16.18 22.85 -9.63
CA PRO A 480 -15.18 23.90 -9.66
C PRO A 480 -15.81 25.30 -9.57
N GLU A 481 -15.08 26.26 -9.01
CA GLU A 481 -15.46 27.67 -9.04
C GLU A 481 -15.33 28.23 -10.47
N PRO A 482 -16.11 29.25 -10.87
CA PRO A 482 -16.03 29.82 -12.21
C PRO A 482 -14.66 30.42 -12.53
N PRO A 483 -14.22 30.41 -13.80
CA PRO A 483 -12.97 31.06 -14.19
C PRO A 483 -13.11 32.58 -14.08
N VAL A 484 -12.06 33.26 -13.60
CA VAL A 484 -12.02 34.72 -13.50
C VAL A 484 -11.03 35.26 -14.54
N MET A 485 -11.53 35.70 -15.70
CA MET A 485 -10.70 36.18 -16.79
C MET A 485 -10.10 37.55 -16.46
N ALA A 486 -8.79 37.69 -16.64
CA ALA A 486 -8.09 38.96 -16.56
C ALA A 486 -8.20 39.72 -17.88
N TYR A 487 -7.82 39.07 -18.99
CA TYR A 487 -7.94 39.59 -20.36
C TYR A 487 -7.60 38.49 -21.38
N VAL A 488 -7.91 38.74 -22.66
CA VAL A 488 -7.65 37.82 -23.78
C VAL A 488 -6.84 38.54 -24.86
N VAL A 489 -5.83 37.87 -25.41
CA VAL A 489 -4.98 38.42 -26.49
C VAL A 489 -4.89 37.45 -27.67
N PRO A 490 -4.84 37.95 -28.92
CA PRO A 490 -4.63 37.09 -30.07
C PRO A 490 -3.21 36.52 -30.11
N THR A 491 -3.09 35.27 -30.53
CA THR A 491 -1.82 34.58 -30.74
C THR A 491 -1.63 34.22 -32.21
N PHE A 492 -0.38 34.15 -32.64
CA PHE A 492 -0.01 33.78 -33.99
C PHE A 492 1.33 33.06 -33.98
N ARG A 493 1.56 32.23 -35.00
CA ARG A 493 2.85 31.57 -35.23
C ARG A 493 3.60 32.28 -36.35
N ARG A 494 4.92 32.34 -36.22
CA ARG A 494 5.82 32.87 -37.26
C ARG A 494 6.72 31.74 -37.74
N ALA A 495 6.91 31.65 -39.04
CA ALA A 495 7.86 30.75 -39.68
C ALA A 495 8.69 31.53 -40.70
N ARG A 496 9.98 31.21 -40.81
CA ARG A 496 10.88 31.76 -41.84
C ARG A 496 11.47 30.59 -42.63
N THR A 497 11.38 30.64 -43.95
CA THR A 497 11.94 29.64 -44.85
C THR A 497 12.81 30.32 -45.91
N VAL A 498 13.87 29.63 -46.31
CA VAL A 498 14.90 30.15 -47.23
C VAL A 498 15.08 29.14 -48.33
N ASP A 499 14.93 29.60 -49.56
CA ASP A 499 15.20 28.82 -50.75
C ASP A 499 16.52 29.31 -51.33
N HIS A 500 17.59 28.54 -51.10
CA HIS A 500 18.92 28.87 -51.62
C HIS A 500 19.05 28.67 -53.13
N GLN A 501 18.20 27.86 -53.76
CA GLN A 501 18.22 27.66 -55.21
C GLN A 501 17.61 28.85 -55.94
N HIS A 502 16.52 29.39 -55.38
CA HIS A 502 15.81 30.54 -55.93
C HIS A 502 16.13 31.87 -55.22
N LEU A 503 17.12 31.88 -54.31
CA LEU A 503 17.56 33.04 -53.52
C LEU A 503 16.39 33.84 -52.94
N THR A 504 15.42 33.11 -52.37
CA THR A 504 14.15 33.66 -51.91
C THR A 504 14.00 33.41 -50.42
N VAL A 505 13.62 34.43 -49.66
CA VAL A 505 13.25 34.32 -48.25
C VAL A 505 11.75 34.50 -48.09
N THR A 506 11.11 33.64 -47.30
CA THR A 506 9.67 33.73 -47.02
C THR A 506 9.45 33.78 -45.51
N GLN A 507 8.73 34.79 -45.05
CA GLN A 507 8.20 34.90 -43.69
C GLN A 507 6.71 34.67 -43.70
N ARG A 508 6.24 33.71 -42.92
CA ARG A 508 4.82 33.36 -42.82
C ARG A 508 4.33 33.57 -41.40
N ARG A 509 3.34 34.44 -41.24
CA ARG A 509 2.48 34.49 -40.06
C ARG A 509 1.28 33.59 -40.29
N THR A 510 1.08 32.58 -39.46
CA THR A 510 -0.14 31.77 -39.46
C THR A 510 -0.99 32.05 -38.23
N THR A 511 -2.30 31.91 -38.40
CA THR A 511 -3.26 31.96 -37.29
C THR A 511 -2.91 30.90 -36.26
N ALA A 512 -2.87 31.30 -34.98
CA ALA A 512 -2.83 30.36 -33.87
C ALA A 512 -4.19 30.34 -33.18
N GLY A 513 -4.55 31.42 -32.47
CA GLY A 513 -5.85 31.55 -31.82
C GLY A 513 -5.82 32.67 -30.77
N LEU A 514 -6.14 32.33 -29.52
CA LEU A 514 -6.21 33.26 -28.39
C LEU A 514 -5.42 32.73 -27.19
N ARG A 515 -4.77 33.64 -26.45
CA ARG A 515 -4.28 33.38 -25.09
C ARG A 515 -5.22 34.04 -24.09
N VAL A 516 -5.75 33.23 -23.18
CA VAL A 516 -6.61 33.70 -22.08
C VAL A 516 -5.76 33.79 -20.82
N TYR A 517 -5.73 34.96 -20.18
CA TYR A 517 -5.13 35.13 -18.85
C TYR A 517 -6.22 35.11 -17.78
N LEU A 518 -5.94 34.46 -16.65
CA LEU A 518 -6.88 34.15 -15.57
C LEU A 518 -6.29 34.60 -14.22
N ASN A 519 -7.13 35.19 -13.39
CA ASN A 519 -6.77 35.57 -12.02
C ASN A 519 -6.64 34.34 -11.12
N ARG A 520 -5.74 34.46 -10.13
CA ARG A 520 -5.64 33.51 -9.02
C ARG A 520 -6.83 33.68 -8.06
N PRO A 521 -7.25 32.65 -7.32
CA PRO A 521 -6.65 31.32 -7.24
C PRO A 521 -7.19 30.31 -8.27
N TRP A 522 -6.39 29.26 -8.55
CA TRP A 522 -6.75 28.08 -9.32
C TRP A 522 -6.85 26.81 -8.44
N TYR A 523 -7.34 25.69 -9.01
CA TYR A 523 -7.51 24.38 -8.33
C TYR A 523 -8.56 24.36 -7.22
N SER A 524 -9.68 25.05 -7.44
CA SER A 524 -10.81 25.09 -6.50
C SER A 524 -11.43 23.71 -6.22
N SER A 525 -11.39 22.83 -7.22
CA SER A 525 -11.85 21.44 -7.16
C SER A 525 -10.72 20.43 -6.99
N GLY A 526 -9.48 20.87 -6.74
CA GLY A 526 -8.29 20.01 -6.63
C GLY A 526 -7.45 19.94 -7.90
N ASP A 527 -6.44 19.06 -7.88
CA ASP A 527 -5.49 18.87 -8.98
C ASP A 527 -6.20 18.48 -10.29
N ASP A 528 -5.49 18.55 -11.43
CA ASP A 528 -6.03 18.25 -12.76
C ASP A 528 -7.21 19.16 -13.24
N GLU A 529 -7.56 20.22 -12.49
CA GLU A 529 -8.54 21.23 -12.92
C GLU A 529 -8.07 21.97 -14.19
N MET A 530 -8.87 21.89 -15.24
CA MET A 530 -8.60 22.44 -16.59
C MET A 530 -9.50 23.63 -16.90
N LEU A 531 -9.14 24.44 -17.90
CA LEU A 531 -10.04 25.41 -18.52
C LEU A 531 -10.76 24.76 -19.71
N ALA A 532 -12.09 24.79 -19.73
CA ALA A 532 -12.93 24.29 -20.80
C ALA A 532 -13.54 25.42 -21.64
N VAL A 533 -13.49 25.27 -22.95
CA VAL A 533 -14.26 26.04 -23.92
C VAL A 533 -15.55 25.28 -24.20
N VAL A 534 -16.69 25.89 -23.88
CA VAL A 534 -18.01 25.27 -23.99
C VAL A 534 -18.52 25.37 -25.43
N LEU A 535 -19.02 24.27 -25.95
CA LEU A 535 -19.49 24.10 -27.32
C LEU A 535 -20.94 23.66 -27.36
N ASP A 536 -21.63 24.07 -28.42
CA ASP A 536 -23.02 23.72 -28.66
C ASP A 536 -23.09 22.39 -29.44
N PRO A 537 -23.69 21.33 -28.87
CA PRO A 537 -23.80 20.03 -29.52
C PRO A 537 -24.84 20.00 -30.66
N GLY A 538 -25.40 21.15 -31.06
CA GLY A 538 -26.43 21.28 -32.07
C GLY A 538 -27.83 21.47 -31.51
N THR A 539 -27.94 21.96 -30.27
CA THR A 539 -29.21 22.18 -29.54
C THR A 539 -29.68 23.64 -29.57
N ASP A 540 -28.94 24.51 -30.27
CA ASP A 540 -29.18 25.95 -30.38
C ASP A 540 -29.21 26.64 -29.01
N LEU A 541 -28.11 26.45 -28.27
CA LEU A 541 -27.87 27.07 -26.98
C LEU A 541 -27.84 28.60 -27.10
N LYS A 542 -28.27 29.28 -26.03
CA LYS A 542 -28.16 30.74 -25.91
C LYS A 542 -26.68 31.15 -26.05
N ASP A 543 -26.45 32.30 -26.67
CA ASP A 543 -25.09 32.77 -27.03
C ASP A 543 -24.12 32.96 -25.87
N HIS A 544 -24.61 33.07 -24.62
CA HIS A 544 -23.75 33.19 -23.44
C HIS A 544 -23.40 31.83 -22.80
N LEU A 545 -23.96 30.73 -23.29
CA LEU A 545 -23.73 29.37 -22.76
C LEU A 545 -22.80 28.54 -23.65
N ALA A 546 -22.42 29.04 -24.82
CA ALA A 546 -21.53 28.35 -25.74
C ALA A 546 -20.70 29.34 -26.56
N THR A 547 -19.52 28.88 -26.98
CA THR A 547 -18.59 29.68 -27.76
C THR A 547 -19.20 30.00 -29.12
N ARG A 548 -18.99 31.24 -29.58
CA ARG A 548 -19.48 31.75 -30.86
C ARG A 548 -18.37 32.50 -31.58
N TRP A 549 -18.36 32.41 -32.91
CA TRP A 549 -17.56 33.29 -33.76
C TRP A 549 -18.35 33.76 -34.97
N GLY A 550 -17.85 34.80 -35.62
CA GLY A 550 -18.44 35.35 -36.83
C GLY A 550 -17.41 36.09 -37.69
N VAL A 551 -17.77 36.30 -38.95
CA VAL A 551 -17.00 37.15 -39.85
C VAL A 551 -17.12 38.61 -39.43
N ASP A 552 -16.12 39.43 -39.74
CA ASP A 552 -16.20 40.87 -39.52
C ASP A 552 -17.17 41.49 -40.54
N PRO A 553 -18.29 42.10 -40.10
CA PRO A 553 -19.33 42.61 -40.98
C PRO A 553 -18.90 43.84 -41.80
N VAL A 554 -17.77 44.45 -41.48
CA VAL A 554 -17.23 45.59 -42.23
C VAL A 554 -16.73 45.17 -43.62
N TRP A 555 -16.45 43.88 -43.82
CA TRP A 555 -15.80 43.38 -45.03
C TRP A 555 -16.73 42.55 -45.90
N SER A 556 -16.87 42.97 -47.15
CA SER A 556 -17.82 42.39 -48.09
C SER A 556 -17.36 41.06 -48.68
N GLY A 557 -18.32 40.23 -49.07
CA GLY A 557 -18.04 38.96 -49.75
C GLY A 557 -17.42 37.86 -48.89
N THR A 558 -17.41 38.01 -47.55
CA THR A 558 -16.88 36.98 -46.66
C THR A 558 -17.91 35.86 -46.44
N PRO A 559 -17.62 34.60 -46.79
CA PRO A 559 -18.54 33.48 -46.57
C PRO A 559 -18.76 33.21 -45.06
N PRO A 560 -19.95 32.73 -44.66
CA PRO A 560 -20.23 32.43 -43.25
C PRO A 560 -19.32 31.32 -42.72
N LEU A 561 -18.84 31.50 -41.49
CA LEU A 561 -18.02 30.51 -40.80
C LEU A 561 -18.87 29.32 -40.32
N PRO A 562 -18.28 28.10 -40.23
CA PRO A 562 -18.97 26.96 -39.62
C PRO A 562 -19.28 27.22 -38.14
N LYS A 563 -20.23 26.48 -37.54
CA LYS A 563 -20.43 26.55 -36.09
C LYS A 563 -19.19 26.01 -35.34
N PRO A 564 -18.78 26.61 -34.21
CA PRO A 564 -17.70 26.06 -33.38
C PRO A 564 -17.98 24.61 -32.98
N ALA A 565 -16.94 23.79 -33.06
CA ALA A 565 -16.99 22.36 -32.78
C ALA A 565 -15.61 21.91 -32.33
N ALA A 566 -15.51 20.75 -31.68
CA ALA A 566 -14.25 20.31 -31.07
C ALA A 566 -13.08 20.31 -32.08
N ALA A 567 -13.30 19.83 -33.31
CA ALA A 567 -12.27 19.75 -34.36
C ALA A 567 -11.56 21.08 -34.67
N HIS A 568 -12.22 22.21 -34.40
CA HIS A 568 -11.67 23.54 -34.64
C HIS A 568 -10.71 24.03 -33.54
N PHE A 569 -10.49 23.22 -32.50
CA PHE A 569 -9.54 23.49 -31.42
C PHE A 569 -8.48 22.39 -31.42
N PRO A 570 -7.45 22.49 -32.29
CA PRO A 570 -6.54 21.38 -32.56
C PRO A 570 -5.63 21.03 -31.38
N ASN A 571 -5.30 22.00 -30.53
CA ASN A 571 -4.43 21.80 -29.37
C ASN A 571 -5.17 21.47 -28.06
N ALA A 572 -6.48 21.19 -28.13
CA ALA A 572 -7.24 20.75 -26.97
C ALA A 572 -6.74 19.39 -26.46
N GLU A 573 -6.50 19.30 -25.15
CA GLU A 573 -5.99 18.10 -24.50
C GLU A 573 -7.10 17.08 -24.22
N ARG A 574 -8.30 17.56 -23.87
CA ARG A 574 -9.49 16.71 -23.70
C ARG A 574 -10.69 17.28 -24.46
N ARG A 575 -11.61 16.40 -24.84
CA ARG A 575 -12.81 16.72 -25.63
C ARG A 575 -14.06 16.05 -25.04
N PRO A 576 -14.41 16.34 -23.77
CA PRO A 576 -15.56 15.70 -23.13
C PRO A 576 -16.88 16.11 -23.79
N THR A 577 -17.84 15.18 -23.83
CA THR A 577 -19.17 15.39 -24.39
C THR A 577 -20.23 15.12 -23.34
N GLY A 578 -21.43 15.68 -23.52
CA GLY A 578 -22.57 15.42 -22.63
C GLY A 578 -22.40 15.95 -21.19
N LEU A 579 -21.61 16.99 -20.99
CA LEU A 579 -21.39 17.60 -19.68
C LEU A 579 -22.59 18.45 -19.25
N ARG A 580 -23.01 18.32 -17.98
CA ARG A 580 -24.12 19.11 -17.45
C ARG A 580 -23.68 20.51 -17.03
N LEU A 581 -24.30 21.55 -17.61
CA LEU A 581 -24.11 22.94 -17.20
C LEU A 581 -24.62 23.18 -15.78
N ALA A 582 -23.86 23.95 -15.00
CA ALA A 582 -24.21 24.30 -13.62
C ALA A 582 -25.50 25.13 -13.53
N GLU A 583 -25.82 25.89 -14.58
CA GLU A 583 -27.00 26.73 -14.73
C GLU A 583 -28.27 25.94 -15.04
N SER A 584 -28.15 24.65 -15.31
CA SER A 584 -29.29 23.82 -15.69
C SER A 584 -30.15 23.45 -14.49
N PRO A 585 -31.49 23.58 -14.58
CA PRO A 585 -32.37 23.06 -13.54
C PRO A 585 -32.25 21.53 -13.46
N ASP A 586 -32.39 20.96 -12.27
CA ASP A 586 -32.35 19.51 -12.06
C ASP A 586 -33.41 18.75 -12.86
N SER A 587 -34.58 19.37 -13.08
CA SER A 587 -35.68 18.79 -13.82
C SER A 587 -35.48 18.77 -15.34
N ALA A 588 -34.55 19.56 -15.88
CA ALA A 588 -34.26 19.63 -17.31
C ALA A 588 -32.77 19.96 -17.53
N PRO A 589 -31.88 18.96 -17.41
CA PRO A 589 -30.45 19.16 -17.60
C PRO A 589 -30.12 19.65 -19.02
N VAL A 590 -29.34 20.72 -19.12
CA VAL A 590 -28.75 21.17 -20.39
C VAL A 590 -27.36 20.57 -20.48
N LEU A 591 -27.13 19.80 -21.55
CA LEU A 591 -25.86 19.13 -21.82
C LEU A 591 -25.07 19.88 -22.89
N VAL A 592 -23.76 19.94 -22.72
CA VAL A 592 -22.82 20.61 -23.62
C VAL A 592 -21.64 19.71 -23.94
N ASP A 593 -21.01 20.00 -25.07
CA ASP A 593 -19.67 19.49 -25.36
C ASP A 593 -18.64 20.53 -24.91
N ALA A 594 -17.42 20.09 -24.63
CA ALA A 594 -16.34 21.02 -24.33
C ALA A 594 -15.00 20.54 -24.89
N VAL A 595 -14.08 21.48 -25.01
CA VAL A 595 -12.66 21.19 -25.22
C VAL A 595 -11.85 21.82 -24.09
N ALA A 596 -10.97 21.04 -23.47
CA ALA A 596 -10.29 21.44 -22.24
C ALA A 596 -8.78 21.51 -22.40
N PHE A 597 -8.17 22.44 -21.66
CA PHE A 597 -6.76 22.80 -21.73
C PHE A 597 -6.17 22.95 -20.33
N THR A 598 -4.94 22.48 -20.14
CA THR A 598 -4.25 22.60 -18.86
C THR A 598 -3.71 24.03 -18.67
N PRO A 599 -4.08 24.72 -17.58
CA PRO A 599 -3.59 26.07 -17.31
C PRO A 599 -2.10 26.05 -16.92
N LYS A 600 -1.38 27.08 -17.35
CA LYS A 600 0.04 27.29 -17.05
C LYS A 600 0.23 28.57 -16.26
N TYR A 601 1.16 28.58 -15.31
CA TYR A 601 1.43 29.75 -14.49
C TYR A 601 2.46 30.67 -15.17
N HIS A 602 2.12 31.96 -15.32
CA HIS A 602 3.03 32.97 -15.86
C HIS A 602 3.68 33.76 -14.71
N GLN A 603 4.88 33.36 -14.30
CA GLN A 603 5.56 33.90 -13.12
C GLN A 603 5.69 35.43 -13.12
N GLU A 604 6.10 36.05 -14.24
CA GLU A 604 6.28 37.52 -14.29
C GLU A 604 4.97 38.30 -14.18
N ARG A 605 3.85 37.71 -14.60
CA ARG A 605 2.53 38.37 -14.61
C ARG A 605 1.73 38.03 -13.36
N GLY A 606 2.10 36.99 -12.62
CA GLY A 606 1.34 36.50 -11.46
C GLY A 606 -0.02 35.91 -11.84
N LEU A 607 -0.21 35.48 -13.09
CA LEU A 607 -1.50 35.02 -13.64
C LEU A 607 -1.39 33.61 -14.20
N TRP A 608 -2.51 32.89 -14.20
CA TRP A 608 -2.64 31.67 -14.99
C TRP A 608 -2.95 32.03 -16.44
N TYR A 609 -2.53 31.20 -17.38
CA TYR A 609 -2.89 31.38 -18.79
C TYR A 609 -3.11 30.06 -19.52
N VAL A 610 -3.91 30.14 -20.58
CA VAL A 610 -4.19 29.04 -21.50
C VAL A 610 -4.06 29.55 -22.93
N ASP A 611 -3.34 28.79 -23.76
CA ASP A 611 -3.27 29.00 -25.20
C ASP A 611 -4.32 28.13 -25.90
N ILE A 612 -5.26 28.77 -26.59
CA ILE A 612 -6.34 28.13 -27.32
C ILE A 612 -6.09 28.35 -28.81
N ASP A 613 -5.66 27.32 -29.52
CA ASP A 613 -5.59 27.39 -30.98
C ASP A 613 -6.99 27.28 -31.58
N VAL A 614 -7.20 28.01 -32.67
CA VAL A 614 -8.46 28.10 -33.39
C VAL A 614 -8.18 27.89 -34.87
N ASP A 615 -8.81 26.87 -35.44
CA ASP A 615 -8.85 26.60 -36.86
C ASP A 615 -10.29 26.76 -37.36
N PHE A 616 -10.54 27.73 -38.23
CA PHE A 616 -11.87 27.99 -38.79
C PHE A 616 -12.25 27.03 -39.93
N GLY A 617 -11.38 26.07 -40.26
CA GLY A 617 -11.59 25.08 -41.31
C GLY A 617 -11.21 25.56 -42.72
N ALA A 618 -11.24 24.63 -43.67
CA ALA A 618 -10.98 24.91 -45.09
C ALA A 618 -12.10 25.76 -45.74
N GLY A 619 -11.80 26.37 -46.89
CA GLY A 619 -12.75 27.20 -47.62
C GLY A 619 -12.97 28.55 -46.93
N ALA A 620 -14.16 28.75 -46.35
CA ALA A 620 -14.55 30.01 -45.70
C ALA A 620 -13.59 30.43 -44.57
N GLY A 621 -13.10 29.48 -43.78
CA GLY A 621 -12.14 29.74 -42.71
C GLY A 621 -10.77 30.20 -43.21
N ALA A 622 -10.30 29.67 -44.34
CA ALA A 622 -9.04 30.08 -44.96
C ALA A 622 -9.09 31.48 -45.56
N ALA A 623 -10.27 31.98 -45.92
CA ALA A 623 -10.51 33.31 -46.46
C ALA A 623 -10.94 34.34 -45.40
N ALA A 624 -11.12 33.92 -44.14
CA ALA A 624 -11.60 34.78 -43.07
C ALA A 624 -10.58 35.90 -42.75
N TYR A 625 -11.08 37.13 -42.62
CA TYR A 625 -10.29 38.30 -42.28
C TYR A 625 -10.77 38.86 -40.94
N PHE A 626 -9.88 38.86 -39.93
CA PHE A 626 -10.16 39.29 -38.56
C PHE A 626 -11.50 38.82 -37.96
N PRO A 627 -11.81 37.51 -38.02
CA PRO A 627 -13.06 37.00 -37.45
C PRO A 627 -13.13 37.28 -35.95
N TYR A 628 -14.34 37.60 -35.48
CA TYR A 628 -14.64 37.81 -34.07
C TYR A 628 -14.92 36.48 -33.40
N LEU A 629 -14.28 36.26 -32.25
CA LEU A 629 -14.49 35.10 -31.39
C LEU A 629 -14.90 35.57 -30.00
N ARG A 630 -15.96 34.97 -29.47
CA ARG A 630 -16.41 35.13 -28.09
C ARG A 630 -16.41 33.76 -27.42
N LEU A 631 -15.45 33.56 -26.51
CA LEU A 631 -15.30 32.31 -25.78
C LEU A 631 -16.31 32.23 -24.64
N ALA A 632 -17.00 31.10 -24.53
CA ALA A 632 -17.71 30.69 -23.33
C ALA A 632 -16.83 29.69 -22.58
N LEU A 633 -16.38 30.06 -21.39
CA LEU A 633 -15.36 29.36 -20.62
C LEU A 633 -15.95 28.83 -19.31
N ALA A 634 -15.54 27.63 -18.91
CA ALA A 634 -15.82 27.06 -17.60
C ALA A 634 -14.55 26.39 -17.08
N ARG A 635 -14.43 26.20 -15.76
CA ARG A 635 -13.45 25.27 -15.22
C ARG A 635 -14.01 23.85 -15.32
N TYR A 636 -13.16 22.90 -15.68
CA TYR A 636 -13.50 21.50 -15.88
C TYR A 636 -12.62 20.61 -14.99
N GLN A 637 -13.26 19.79 -14.16
CA GLN A 637 -12.59 18.78 -13.37
C GLN A 637 -12.88 17.39 -13.97
N PRO A 638 -11.89 16.74 -14.62
CA PRO A 638 -12.09 15.42 -15.20
C PRO A 638 -12.46 14.35 -14.15
N TYR A 639 -11.97 14.47 -12.92
CA TYR A 639 -12.23 13.53 -11.83
C TYR A 639 -13.18 14.14 -10.80
N SER A 640 -14.45 14.26 -11.19
CA SER A 640 -15.52 14.76 -10.32
C SER A 640 -16.63 13.73 -10.19
N VAL A 641 -17.36 13.76 -9.07
CA VAL A 641 -18.62 13.04 -8.92
C VAL A 641 -19.59 13.54 -9.99
N ASP A 642 -20.25 12.62 -10.69
CA ASP A 642 -21.24 12.97 -11.71
C ASP A 642 -22.45 13.69 -11.09
N PRO A 643 -22.99 14.75 -11.72
CA PRO A 643 -22.57 15.41 -12.95
C PRO A 643 -21.85 16.76 -12.69
N LEU A 644 -20.95 16.82 -11.72
CA LEU A 644 -20.38 18.05 -11.16
C LEU A 644 -19.10 18.54 -11.86
N HIS A 645 -18.81 18.04 -13.05
CA HIS A 645 -17.57 18.28 -13.79
C HIS A 645 -17.31 19.74 -14.21
N LEU A 646 -18.35 20.55 -14.38
CA LEU A 646 -18.23 21.93 -14.89
C LEU A 646 -18.61 22.97 -13.83
N SER A 647 -17.85 24.05 -13.78
CA SER A 647 -18.28 25.30 -13.13
C SER A 647 -19.43 25.95 -13.90
N LYS A 648 -19.93 27.08 -13.38
CA LYS A 648 -20.71 28.03 -14.16
C LYS A 648 -19.91 28.54 -15.36
N VAL A 649 -20.59 28.84 -16.46
CA VAL A 649 -20.03 29.42 -17.68
C VAL A 649 -19.84 30.92 -17.51
N GLU A 650 -18.64 31.38 -17.87
CA GLU A 650 -18.27 32.79 -17.93
C GLU A 650 -17.85 33.14 -19.36
N VAL A 651 -18.27 34.30 -19.83
CA VAL A 651 -18.09 34.69 -21.23
C VAL A 651 -16.98 35.73 -21.34
N ALA A 652 -16.01 35.48 -22.19
CA ALA A 652 -14.94 36.44 -22.48
C ALA A 652 -15.45 37.62 -23.33
N GLU A 653 -14.65 38.69 -23.35
CA GLU A 653 -14.83 39.78 -24.33
C GLU A 653 -14.62 39.28 -25.76
N PHE A 654 -15.14 40.03 -26.73
CA PHE A 654 -14.89 39.74 -28.14
C PHE A 654 -13.41 39.97 -28.46
N ALA A 655 -12.78 38.98 -29.06
CA ALA A 655 -11.41 39.07 -29.57
C ALA A 655 -11.38 38.79 -31.07
N GLN A 656 -10.55 39.53 -31.80
CA GLN A 656 -10.30 39.25 -33.22
C GLN A 656 -9.08 38.36 -33.38
N VAL A 657 -9.19 37.32 -34.19
CA VAL A 657 -8.07 36.43 -34.52
C VAL A 657 -7.32 36.98 -35.74
N LEU A 658 -5.99 37.04 -35.67
CA LEU A 658 -5.19 37.61 -36.76
C LEU A 658 -5.22 36.72 -38.02
N PRO A 659 -5.41 37.31 -39.22
CA PRO A 659 -5.37 36.57 -40.47
C PRO A 659 -3.92 36.17 -40.83
N PRO A 660 -3.75 35.04 -41.54
CA PRO A 660 -2.44 34.62 -42.00
C PRO A 660 -1.87 35.60 -43.05
N ARG A 661 -0.56 35.75 -43.05
CA ARG A 661 0.19 36.59 -44.01
C ARG A 661 1.45 35.86 -44.43
N THR A 662 1.73 35.85 -45.73
CA THR A 662 2.97 35.32 -46.29
C THR A 662 3.67 36.46 -47.00
N LEU A 663 4.86 36.78 -46.53
CA LEU A 663 5.74 37.78 -47.09
C LEU A 663 6.92 37.06 -47.74
N THR A 664 7.16 37.32 -49.03
CA THR A 664 8.26 36.73 -49.79
C THR A 664 9.15 37.85 -50.31
N GLY A 665 10.45 37.73 -50.06
CA GLY A 665 11.49 38.65 -50.52
C GLY A 665 12.49 37.93 -51.41
N ARG A 666 12.83 38.53 -52.54
CA ARG A 666 13.93 38.05 -53.40
C ARG A 666 14.61 39.21 -54.10
N ARG A 667 15.88 39.05 -54.44
CA ARG A 667 16.62 40.07 -55.18
C ARG A 667 16.42 39.89 -56.68
N GLU A 668 16.10 40.98 -57.38
CA GLU A 668 16.02 41.03 -58.84
C GLU A 668 16.84 42.23 -59.36
N GLY A 669 18.02 41.96 -59.91
CA GLY A 669 18.91 43.01 -60.42
C GLY A 669 19.39 43.98 -59.33
N ASP A 670 18.99 45.24 -59.43
CA ASP A 670 19.25 46.33 -58.48
C ASP A 670 18.10 46.57 -57.47
N ARG A 671 17.03 45.77 -57.56
CA ARG A 671 15.84 45.87 -56.70
C ARG A 671 15.72 44.69 -55.74
N LEU A 672 15.07 44.95 -54.61
CA LEU A 672 14.63 43.96 -53.65
C LEU A 672 13.12 43.83 -53.82
N ASP A 673 12.69 42.75 -54.47
CA ASP A 673 11.29 42.47 -54.74
C ASP A 673 10.62 41.89 -53.51
N ILE A 674 9.46 42.44 -53.18
CA ILE A 674 8.63 42.05 -52.05
C ILE A 674 7.26 41.66 -52.56
N LYS A 675 6.74 40.54 -52.04
CA LYS A 675 5.40 40.02 -52.32
C LYS A 675 4.70 39.72 -51.00
N LEU A 676 3.55 40.32 -50.75
CA LEU A 676 2.68 40.03 -49.60
C LEU A 676 1.39 39.35 -50.09
N THR A 677 1.07 38.18 -49.55
CA THR A 677 -0.17 37.43 -49.81
C THR A 677 -0.87 37.04 -48.51
N GLY A 678 -2.18 36.82 -48.59
CA GLY A 678 -3.02 36.36 -47.48
C GLY A 678 -4.48 36.76 -47.69
N PRO A 679 -5.39 36.40 -46.76
CA PRO A 679 -6.79 36.79 -46.85
C PRO A 679 -6.94 38.30 -46.86
N ALA A 680 -7.52 38.81 -47.94
CA ALA A 680 -7.84 40.22 -48.11
C ALA A 680 -9.17 40.35 -48.84
N THR A 681 -9.99 41.29 -48.38
CA THR A 681 -11.33 41.59 -48.89
C THR A 681 -11.43 43.12 -49.11
N PHE A 682 -12.58 43.73 -49.29
CA PHE A 682 -12.72 45.18 -49.39
C PHE A 682 -13.89 45.65 -48.52
N ASN A 683 -13.77 46.86 -47.99
CA ASN A 683 -14.79 47.50 -47.16
C ASN A 683 -15.60 48.50 -48.03
N GLU A 684 -16.48 49.29 -47.41
CA GLU A 684 -17.26 50.34 -48.10
C GLU A 684 -16.39 51.22 -49.03
N LEU A 685 -15.18 51.61 -48.59
CA LEU A 685 -14.28 52.45 -49.39
C LEU A 685 -13.83 51.73 -50.67
N GLY A 686 -13.58 50.42 -50.59
CA GLY A 686 -13.31 49.60 -51.76
C GLY A 686 -14.52 49.43 -52.68
N GLU A 687 -15.71 49.22 -52.12
CA GLU A 687 -16.96 49.07 -52.90
C GLU A 687 -17.28 50.30 -53.75
N ILE A 688 -17.11 51.50 -53.19
CA ILE A 688 -17.33 52.74 -53.95
C ILE A 688 -16.22 53.01 -54.99
N SER A 689 -15.04 52.40 -54.81
CA SER A 689 -13.87 52.58 -55.66
C SER A 689 -13.85 51.69 -56.91
N GLY A 690 -14.53 50.54 -56.88
CA GLY A 690 -14.60 49.63 -58.02
C GLY A 690 -14.84 48.17 -57.60
N THR A 691 -14.29 47.23 -58.36
CA THR A 691 -14.41 45.80 -58.10
C THR A 691 -13.04 45.11 -58.16
N GLY A 692 -12.93 43.91 -57.58
CA GLY A 692 -11.71 43.10 -57.63
C GLY A 692 -10.50 43.82 -57.03
N ALA A 693 -9.36 43.79 -57.74
CA ALA A 693 -8.10 44.36 -57.27
C ALA A 693 -8.18 45.87 -57.01
N VAL A 694 -9.02 46.62 -57.75
CA VAL A 694 -9.22 48.06 -57.54
C VAL A 694 -9.89 48.32 -56.18
N ALA A 695 -10.92 47.54 -55.85
CA ALA A 695 -11.59 47.63 -54.55
C ALA A 695 -10.67 47.23 -53.39
N ALA A 696 -9.89 46.16 -53.58
CA ALA A 696 -8.91 45.70 -52.59
C ALA A 696 -7.79 46.74 -52.35
N ALA A 697 -7.27 47.35 -53.41
CA ALA A 697 -6.26 48.41 -53.35
C ALA A 697 -6.78 49.69 -52.68
N ALA A 698 -8.04 50.05 -52.90
CA ALA A 698 -8.66 51.20 -52.24
C ALA A 698 -8.90 50.97 -50.74
N SER A 699 -9.02 49.72 -50.30
CA SER A 699 -9.24 49.35 -48.89
C SER A 699 -7.94 49.12 -48.12
N ARG A 700 -6.79 48.99 -48.79
CA ARG A 700 -5.51 48.64 -48.17
C ARG A 700 -4.32 49.29 -48.85
N ARG A 701 -3.38 49.73 -48.02
CA ARG A 701 -2.09 50.25 -48.45
C ARG A 701 -0.97 49.42 -47.85
N VAL A 702 -0.07 48.91 -48.69
CA VAL A 702 1.11 48.17 -48.24
C VAL A 702 2.35 48.97 -48.59
N VAL A 703 3.11 49.36 -47.57
CA VAL A 703 4.30 50.22 -47.70
C VAL A 703 5.53 49.42 -47.30
N VAL A 704 6.57 49.50 -48.12
CA VAL A 704 7.90 48.97 -47.78
C VAL A 704 8.87 50.11 -47.55
N THR A 705 9.55 50.09 -46.41
CA THR A 705 10.54 51.09 -46.01
C THR A 705 11.88 50.43 -45.79
N LEU A 706 12.90 50.83 -46.57
CA LEU A 706 14.28 50.48 -46.27
C LEU A 706 14.76 51.28 -45.07
N GLN A 707 15.17 50.59 -44.02
CA GLN A 707 15.69 51.18 -42.79
C GLN A 707 17.14 50.76 -42.56
N SER A 708 17.89 51.64 -41.91
CA SER A 708 19.28 51.41 -41.51
C SER A 708 19.47 51.79 -40.04
N ARG A 709 20.39 51.10 -39.37
CA ARG A 709 20.81 51.37 -38.00
C ARG A 709 22.32 51.15 -37.90
N ALA A 710 23.03 51.99 -37.15
CA ALA A 710 24.45 51.75 -36.86
C ALA A 710 24.60 50.45 -36.06
N SER A 711 25.65 49.66 -36.32
CA SER A 711 25.84 48.35 -35.65
C SER A 711 26.04 48.43 -34.13
N LEU A 712 26.36 49.62 -33.60
CA LEU A 712 26.60 49.87 -32.18
C LEU A 712 25.33 50.32 -31.40
N GLY A 713 24.18 50.47 -32.07
CA GLY A 713 22.90 50.76 -31.42
C GLY A 713 22.16 49.46 -31.07
N GLU A 714 21.77 49.31 -29.80
CA GLU A 714 21.09 48.10 -29.30
C GLU A 714 19.56 48.22 -29.28
N ASP A 715 18.99 49.43 -29.42
CA ASP A 715 17.54 49.66 -29.30
C ASP A 715 16.81 49.59 -30.66
N ASP A 716 15.60 49.02 -30.67
CA ASP A 716 14.69 48.99 -31.82
C ASP A 716 14.17 50.37 -32.23
N MET A 717 14.31 51.38 -31.36
CA MET A 717 13.98 52.77 -31.68
C MET A 717 15.03 53.49 -32.56
N ASP A 718 16.23 52.92 -32.71
CA ASP A 718 17.34 53.55 -33.44
C ASP A 718 17.27 53.38 -34.98
N TRP A 719 16.30 52.62 -35.49
CA TRP A 719 16.13 52.39 -36.92
C TRP A 719 15.65 53.65 -37.66
N LYS A 720 16.40 54.07 -38.68
CA LYS A 720 16.11 55.25 -39.50
C LYS A 720 15.84 54.89 -40.94
N GLN A 721 14.93 55.63 -41.58
CA GLN A 721 14.63 55.47 -43.00
C GLN A 721 15.86 55.81 -43.86
N ALA A 722 16.23 54.90 -44.77
CA ALA A 722 17.40 55.01 -45.64
C ALA A 722 17.05 55.33 -47.12
N ALA A 723 15.80 55.10 -47.53
CA ALA A 723 15.28 55.44 -48.86
C ALA A 723 13.80 55.86 -48.77
N ALA A 724 13.26 56.48 -49.83
CA ALA A 724 11.82 56.78 -49.90
C ALA A 724 11.00 55.49 -49.78
N PRO A 725 9.87 55.48 -49.05
CA PRO A 725 9.04 54.29 -48.92
C PRO A 725 8.38 53.97 -50.27
N VAL A 726 8.19 52.69 -50.55
CA VAL A 726 7.58 52.22 -51.80
C VAL A 726 6.21 51.61 -51.48
N ASP A 727 5.18 52.11 -52.14
CA ASP A 727 3.85 51.50 -52.12
C ASP A 727 3.83 50.26 -53.04
N LEU A 728 3.38 49.13 -52.51
CA LEU A 728 3.20 47.90 -53.30
C LEU A 728 1.90 47.98 -54.11
N VAL A 729 1.93 47.40 -55.31
CA VAL A 729 0.79 47.35 -56.23
C VAL A 729 -0.05 46.12 -55.94
N CYS A 730 -1.36 46.29 -55.83
CA CYS A 730 -2.32 45.20 -55.65
C CYS A 730 -2.70 44.59 -57.00
N GLU A 731 -2.61 43.26 -57.11
CA GLU A 731 -3.05 42.48 -58.27
C GLU A 731 -3.92 41.29 -57.82
N ALA A 732 -4.70 40.73 -58.75
CA ALA A 732 -5.49 39.52 -58.48
C ALA A 732 -4.62 38.27 -58.75
N GLU A 733 -4.53 37.35 -57.79
CA GLU A 733 -3.73 36.13 -57.91
C GLU A 733 -4.43 34.96 -57.18
N GLY A 734 -4.59 33.82 -57.87
CA GLY A 734 -5.02 32.56 -57.24
C GLY A 734 -6.35 32.59 -56.48
N GLY A 735 -7.32 33.42 -56.91
CA GLY A 735 -8.61 33.59 -56.23
C GLY A 735 -8.59 34.57 -55.04
N GLY A 736 -7.46 35.25 -54.80
CA GLY A 736 -7.31 36.33 -53.82
C GLY A 736 -6.53 37.52 -54.38
N PHE A 737 -5.85 38.25 -53.50
CA PHE A 737 -5.07 39.45 -53.84
C PHE A 737 -3.62 39.34 -53.38
N VAL A 738 -2.72 39.92 -54.17
CA VAL A 738 -1.30 40.02 -53.87
C VAL A 738 -0.86 41.48 -53.94
N TRP A 739 -0.02 41.90 -53.00
CA TRP A 739 0.68 43.18 -53.06
C TRP A 739 2.13 42.92 -53.40
N SER A 740 2.61 43.45 -54.54
CA SER A 740 3.98 43.25 -54.97
C SER A 740 4.66 44.54 -55.44
N GLY A 741 5.99 44.57 -55.35
CA GLY A 741 6.78 45.71 -55.78
C GLY A 741 8.25 45.57 -55.39
N GLY A 742 9.12 46.17 -56.19
CA GLY A 742 10.56 46.16 -55.97
C GLY A 742 11.08 47.47 -55.39
N VAL A 743 11.84 47.37 -54.30
CA VAL A 743 12.48 48.50 -53.61
C VAL A 743 13.89 48.69 -54.16
N PRO A 744 14.27 49.91 -54.60
CA PRO A 744 15.65 50.20 -55.00
C PRO A 744 16.61 49.93 -53.84
N ALA A 745 17.67 49.15 -54.08
CA ALA A 745 18.69 48.87 -53.08
C ALA A 745 19.90 49.80 -53.25
N PRO A 746 20.11 50.80 -52.38
CA PRO A 746 21.33 51.61 -52.42
C PRO A 746 22.56 50.77 -52.04
N GLY A 747 23.76 51.32 -52.29
CA GLY A 747 24.99 50.73 -51.77
C GLY A 747 25.00 50.72 -50.24
N GLY A 748 25.17 49.54 -49.65
CA GLY A 748 25.30 49.32 -48.22
C GLY A 748 26.66 49.78 -47.68
N GLN A 749 26.65 50.33 -46.47
CA GLN A 749 27.85 50.70 -45.73
C GLN A 749 28.28 49.55 -44.82
N LEU A 750 29.60 49.30 -44.75
CA LEU A 750 30.18 48.37 -43.77
C LEU A 750 29.85 48.85 -42.34
N LEU A 751 29.57 47.92 -41.43
CA LEU A 751 29.18 48.18 -40.03
C LEU A 751 27.82 48.91 -39.86
N THR A 752 26.98 48.92 -40.89
CA THR A 752 25.58 49.37 -40.80
C THR A 752 24.64 48.19 -41.01
N LEU A 753 23.65 48.03 -40.14
CA LEU A 753 22.59 47.04 -40.27
C LEU A 753 21.46 47.62 -41.12
N TYR A 754 20.89 46.80 -42.00
CA TYR A 754 19.79 47.19 -42.87
C TYR A 754 18.61 46.22 -42.70
N ARG A 755 17.39 46.75 -42.79
CA ARG A 755 16.17 45.94 -42.86
C ARG A 755 15.16 46.53 -43.85
N LEU A 756 14.35 45.68 -44.46
CA LEU A 756 13.13 46.09 -45.15
C LEU A 756 11.95 45.91 -44.20
N LEU A 757 11.38 47.02 -43.73
CA LEU A 757 10.14 47.02 -42.95
C LEU A 757 8.94 47.04 -43.90
N VAL A 758 8.03 46.08 -43.77
CA VAL A 758 6.80 45.98 -44.54
C VAL A 758 5.61 46.24 -43.63
N GLN A 759 4.78 47.21 -43.97
CA GLN A 759 3.61 47.62 -43.20
C GLN A 759 2.35 47.58 -44.05
N GLU A 760 1.33 46.85 -43.60
CA GLU A 760 -0.01 46.82 -44.19
C GLU A 760 -0.94 47.68 -43.34
N TYR A 761 -1.60 48.62 -44.01
CA TYR A 761 -2.62 49.49 -43.43
C TYR A 761 -3.98 49.19 -44.05
N GLU A 762 -5.01 49.05 -43.21
CA GLU A 762 -6.40 49.19 -43.63
C GLU A 762 -6.73 50.66 -43.84
N LEU A 763 -7.51 50.95 -44.87
CA LEU A 763 -8.02 52.28 -45.19
C LEU A 763 -9.52 52.33 -44.99
N TYR A 764 -9.97 53.29 -44.17
CA TYR A 764 -11.39 53.49 -43.88
C TYR A 764 -11.80 54.89 -44.30
N ARG A 765 -13.01 55.03 -44.85
CA ARG A 765 -13.59 56.35 -45.10
C ARG A 765 -13.74 57.09 -43.77
N THR A 766 -13.34 58.36 -43.74
CA THR A 766 -13.37 59.19 -42.53
C THR A 766 -13.68 60.65 -42.89
N ASP A 767 -13.91 61.47 -41.88
CA ASP A 767 -14.09 62.91 -42.06
C ASP A 767 -12.76 63.59 -42.40
N LYS A 768 -12.81 64.75 -43.06
CA LYS A 768 -11.59 65.41 -43.59
C LYS A 768 -10.60 65.83 -42.50
N ASP A 769 -11.10 66.15 -41.31
CA ASP A 769 -10.33 66.59 -40.15
C ASP A 769 -9.61 65.44 -39.41
N THR A 770 -10.09 64.20 -39.57
CA THR A 770 -9.48 62.99 -39.01
C THR A 770 -8.71 62.16 -40.05
N ALA A 771 -8.64 62.63 -41.29
CA ALA A 771 -7.99 61.94 -42.39
C ALA A 771 -6.47 61.84 -42.21
N THR A 772 -5.94 60.63 -42.36
CA THR A 772 -4.50 60.35 -42.35
C THR A 772 -3.98 59.90 -43.73
N ASP A 773 -4.89 59.69 -44.68
CA ASP A 773 -4.61 59.28 -46.06
C ASP A 773 -5.72 59.81 -47.00
N THR A 774 -5.54 59.64 -48.31
CA THR A 774 -6.54 60.02 -49.33
C THR A 774 -6.60 58.96 -50.43
N VAL A 775 -7.80 58.47 -50.72
CA VAL A 775 -8.06 57.49 -51.79
C VAL A 775 -8.81 58.17 -52.93
N THR A 776 -8.36 57.98 -54.17
CA THR A 776 -9.05 58.55 -55.34
C THR A 776 -10.16 57.61 -55.78
N VAL A 777 -11.41 58.06 -55.64
CA VAL A 777 -12.61 57.33 -56.03
C VAL A 777 -13.24 58.04 -57.22
N ASN A 778 -13.33 57.38 -58.37
CA ASN A 778 -13.88 57.96 -59.61
C ASN A 778 -13.29 59.35 -59.97
N GLY A 779 -11.99 59.54 -59.73
CA GLY A 779 -11.29 60.80 -59.99
C GLY A 779 -11.48 61.89 -58.94
N GLN A 780 -12.17 61.62 -57.82
CA GLN A 780 -12.33 62.54 -56.70
C GLN A 780 -11.57 62.05 -55.45
N PRO A 781 -10.89 62.93 -54.71
CA PRO A 781 -10.22 62.55 -53.46
C PRO A 781 -11.24 62.30 -52.34
N VAL A 782 -11.17 61.11 -51.73
CA VAL A 782 -11.95 60.72 -50.56
C VAL A 782 -11.01 60.61 -49.36
N ALA A 783 -11.38 61.29 -48.26
CA ALA A 783 -10.64 61.25 -47.01
C ALA A 783 -10.64 59.84 -46.39
N ALA A 784 -9.45 59.35 -46.03
CA ALA A 784 -9.28 58.02 -45.44
C ALA A 784 -8.44 58.05 -44.15
N ALA A 785 -8.80 57.20 -43.18
CA ALA A 785 -8.02 56.91 -41.99
C ALA A 785 -7.26 55.59 -42.16
N ARG A 786 -6.03 55.53 -41.66
CA ARG A 786 -5.16 54.34 -41.76
C ARG A 786 -5.06 53.60 -40.41
N ARG A 787 -5.20 52.29 -40.43
CA ARG A 787 -4.97 51.41 -39.26
C ARG A 787 -3.92 50.35 -39.61
N LEU A 788 -2.82 50.29 -38.85
CA LEU A 788 -1.79 49.28 -39.05
C LEU A 788 -2.32 47.89 -38.62
N VAL A 789 -2.25 46.90 -39.51
CA VAL A 789 -2.77 45.53 -39.25
C VAL A 789 -1.74 44.42 -39.43
N HIS A 790 -0.65 44.72 -40.14
CA HIS A 790 0.48 43.82 -40.23
C HIS A 790 1.76 44.64 -40.35
N ALA A 791 2.77 44.24 -39.58
CA ALA A 791 4.12 44.75 -39.67
C ALA A 791 5.09 43.57 -39.56
N ASP A 792 5.99 43.45 -40.53
CA ASP A 792 7.07 42.46 -40.52
C ASP A 792 8.32 43.05 -41.16
N TYR A 793 9.47 42.40 -41.00
CA TYR A 793 10.70 42.88 -41.60
C TYR A 793 11.64 41.77 -42.07
N PHE A 794 12.39 42.04 -43.14
CA PHE A 794 13.53 41.25 -43.56
C PHE A 794 14.84 41.89 -43.12
N GLY A 795 15.69 41.13 -42.44
CA GLY A 795 17.11 41.49 -42.28
C GLY A 795 17.82 41.46 -43.63
N LEU A 796 18.70 42.42 -43.86
CA LEU A 796 19.53 42.50 -45.07
C LEU A 796 21.01 42.39 -44.71
N THR A 797 21.78 41.73 -45.57
CA THR A 797 23.23 41.62 -45.48
C THR A 797 23.92 42.57 -46.47
N VAL A 798 25.12 43.04 -46.11
CA VAL A 798 25.98 43.85 -46.98
C VAL A 798 27.08 42.96 -47.54
N GLY A 799 27.05 42.67 -48.84
CA GLY A 799 28.10 41.90 -49.51
C GLY A 799 29.44 42.65 -49.60
N LEU A 800 30.52 41.93 -49.94
CA LEU A 800 31.90 42.46 -50.08
C LEU A 800 32.03 43.70 -51.00
N LEU A 801 31.12 43.85 -51.96
CA LEU A 801 31.07 44.99 -52.89
C LEU A 801 30.06 46.08 -52.46
N GLY A 802 29.62 46.09 -51.20
CA GLY A 802 28.63 47.04 -50.68
C GLY A 802 27.22 46.80 -51.22
N ARG A 803 26.88 45.60 -51.69
CA ARG A 803 25.55 45.28 -52.23
C ARG A 803 24.64 44.78 -51.11
N LEU A 804 23.45 45.37 -50.98
CA LEU A 804 22.43 44.89 -50.06
C LEU A 804 21.73 43.65 -50.63
N ASP A 805 21.62 42.59 -49.85
CA ASP A 805 20.82 41.42 -50.21
C ASP A 805 20.01 40.93 -49.02
N PHE A 806 19.01 40.08 -49.25
CA PHE A 806 18.30 39.44 -48.14
C PHE A 806 19.29 38.61 -47.33
N GLU A 807 19.19 38.68 -46.00
CA GLU A 807 19.76 37.64 -45.17
C GLU A 807 19.04 36.34 -45.54
N LEU A 808 19.78 35.35 -46.06
CA LEU A 808 19.28 34.03 -46.45
C LEU A 808 19.53 33.05 -45.30
#